data_AF-A0AAV2VSR9-F1
#
_entry.id   AF-A0AAV2VSR9-F1
#
_cell.length_a   1.000
_cell.length_b   1.000
_cell.length_c   1.000
_cell.angle_alpha   90.00
_cell.angle_beta   90.00
_cell.angle_gamma   90.00
#
_symmetry.space_group_name_H-M   'P 1'
#
loop_
_entity.id
_entity.type
_entity.pdbx_description
1 polymer ?
#
loop_
_entity_poly.entity_id
_entity_poly.type
_entity_poly.pdbx_seq_one_letter_code
_entity_poly.pdbx_strand_id
1 'polypeptide(L)'
;MTIFKKNKLIFAVSLAVGTISPVSALAADACANINEYPNWTHNDWAGNPNHAKTGAQMQYQGKAYTANWHTTSIPGSDGSWTFAFDCAGTDPGPGPVLGDATLLIRKDPVNLEVAGWPSKLAIGTFTDNSATLNGALASSKVDSVFSVVTNAADVLATLKQSREVEKVNGGEAIVPVAAVSTASGLGDADILTYANLVAHYQNLIQIAAQVQVFKDSAHASPGSIVLNEDLLATWQANQDTTFATTFGVDGAFTEVQVKRALREAITNAGTLTVTNAAGTSQSISSLYNLSAIDTAVTKLEDNIKGWVASQNFVIEQFAKDASYGWSLSVSNPGTTNWVHKDYAGLRSTWNAASQSVVSFVNWTGAYADAAAKPDFLVFKQSSNNGLSNAGRAEHAFGPVAWDNYLVYVKQVTDSINVPAMLYKLPGAHLATNSQSGNYDVATQAGTAASFFMGDKSLGKTSANLRSDVASIALDSATYGVSSVASLVEQESHDWGVSQLRRAAYSNVFSILWGSDTSTPVVSATTNTDWLKGKVAAYQANPIPLYYVPESQTATPLTSIAALNTDLEGAETVMDNEAFLYEVSQGKWAPSTIYKWKDFLKALNSMHNVGVAGNQFWLIDPNADVETNKKYAKVAIAAFLSQSMQETIRYNACDENNWAQVKYGAPTDYPNSASCGQLDQKYADYGYNPVTGKDHPYSCPRNSKLELSANTHASWYGAPAPIFVAPDAVLQEEGKLVAGSAGRWNHNGHCQTKPTSIDENKQVWERANCEIYAGQKAGAFMWDGSSKQSIEGCGWWGRGVIQTTGRQNFGTLNHFIGRSHVDPETVGQTIEGTLVEAAPANPLYADLDLCSNPQLICSTEENTEIKWIAGLFFWMTSVQNYSDVGGPYAAWNYHDELKAYVDGGMVGTKFVDAVSGIVNRGCPDDACPVSGKVHAIAERRANFKLVLQKLGLNPQ
;
A
#
# COMPACT_ATOMS: atom_id res chain seq x y z
N MET A 1 14.66 18.59 -21.63
CA MET A 1 13.63 18.29 -20.61
C MET A 1 14.27 17.36 -19.62
N THR A 2 14.79 17.91 -18.53
CA THR A 2 15.58 17.18 -17.52
C THR A 2 14.73 17.22 -16.26
N ILE A 3 14.03 16.13 -15.97
CA ILE A 3 13.25 16.01 -14.74
C ILE A 3 14.27 15.87 -13.61
N PHE A 4 14.33 16.88 -12.74
CA PHE A 4 15.21 16.87 -11.57
C PHE A 4 14.70 15.82 -10.57
N LYS A 5 15.47 14.75 -10.35
CA LYS A 5 15.31 13.85 -9.19
C LYS A 5 15.38 14.73 -7.92
N LYS A 6 14.31 14.73 -7.10
CA LYS A 6 14.23 15.51 -5.85
C LYS A 6 15.28 14.99 -4.86
N ASN A 7 16.30 15.82 -4.57
CA ASN A 7 17.23 15.60 -3.46
C ASN A 7 16.47 15.67 -2.11
N LYS A 8 16.27 14.54 -1.44
CA LYS A 8 15.98 14.50 0.01
C LYS A 8 17.30 14.23 0.74
N LEU A 9 17.90 15.28 1.33
CA LEU A 9 19.01 15.15 2.29
C LEU A 9 18.49 14.43 3.54
N ILE A 10 19.08 13.29 3.90
CA ILE A 10 18.94 12.68 5.22
C ILE A 10 20.34 12.61 5.84
N PHE A 11 20.49 13.20 7.02
CA PHE A 11 21.72 13.15 7.83
C PHE A 11 21.88 11.74 8.41
N ALA A 12 22.88 10.99 7.93
CA ALA A 12 23.37 9.78 8.57
C ALA A 12 24.36 10.15 9.68
N VAL A 13 24.02 9.82 10.93
CA VAL A 13 24.95 9.92 12.06
C VAL A 13 25.70 8.59 12.18
N SER A 14 26.96 8.58 11.73
CA SER A 14 27.89 7.48 11.96
C SER A 14 28.38 7.47 13.41
N LEU A 15 28.17 6.37 14.13
CA LEU A 15 28.98 6.02 15.29
C LEU A 15 29.91 4.86 14.91
N ALA A 16 31.22 5.13 14.95
CA ALA A 16 32.25 4.12 14.92
C ALA A 16 33.03 4.16 16.24
N VAL A 17 33.46 2.97 16.68
CA VAL A 17 34.77 2.60 17.26
C VAL A 17 34.58 1.57 18.39
N GLY A 18 35.23 0.41 18.26
CA GLY A 18 35.29 -0.59 19.34
C GLY A 18 36.03 -1.90 19.06
N THR A 19 37.31 -1.83 18.65
CA THR A 19 38.42 -2.80 18.86
C THR A 19 38.36 -4.24 18.30
N ILE A 20 39.42 -4.56 17.56
CA ILE A 20 39.78 -5.87 17.01
C ILE A 20 40.51 -6.71 18.07
N SER A 21 40.25 -8.02 18.12
CA SER A 21 41.21 -9.03 18.58
C SER A 21 41.28 -10.16 17.55
N PRO A 22 42.47 -10.67 17.19
CA PRO A 22 42.59 -11.73 16.21
C PRO A 22 42.50 -13.09 16.92
N VAL A 23 41.64 -13.99 16.43
CA VAL A 23 41.78 -15.42 16.74
C VAL A 23 41.70 -16.18 15.42
N SER A 24 42.85 -16.66 14.99
CA SER A 24 43.01 -17.66 13.96
C SER A 24 42.51 -19.04 14.44
N ALA A 25 41.75 -19.68 13.54
CA ALA A 25 41.28 -21.06 13.43
C ALA A 25 41.72 -22.13 14.46
N LEU A 26 40.71 -22.90 14.92
CA LEU A 26 40.70 -24.36 15.07
C LEU A 26 39.23 -24.80 15.00
N ALA A 27 38.83 -25.58 13.98
CA ALA A 27 37.50 -26.18 13.90
C ALA A 27 37.35 -27.20 15.05
N ALA A 28 36.39 -27.00 15.94
CA ALA A 28 36.06 -27.94 17.00
C ALA A 28 35.09 -29.01 16.46
N ASP A 29 35.37 -30.27 16.73
CA ASP A 29 34.47 -31.40 16.47
C ASP A 29 33.19 -31.23 17.33
N ALA A 30 32.03 -31.06 16.69
CA ALA A 30 30.75 -30.76 17.33
C ALA A 30 30.28 -31.86 18.30
N CYS A 31 30.82 -33.07 18.19
CA CYS A 31 30.49 -34.20 19.05
C CYS A 31 31.63 -34.58 20.02
N ALA A 32 32.66 -33.75 20.18
CA ALA A 32 33.83 -34.04 21.03
C ALA A 32 33.50 -34.41 22.48
N ASN A 33 32.34 -33.97 23.01
CA ASN A 33 31.89 -34.23 24.38
C ASN A 33 30.61 -35.10 24.45
N ILE A 34 30.23 -35.74 23.34
CA ILE A 34 29.05 -36.62 23.28
C ILE A 34 29.52 -38.07 23.19
N ASN A 35 29.02 -38.90 24.10
CA ASN A 35 29.32 -40.33 24.16
C ASN A 35 28.98 -41.04 22.83
N GLU A 36 29.97 -41.69 22.20
CA GLU A 36 29.76 -42.49 20.99
C GLU A 36 29.28 -43.90 21.33
N TYR A 37 28.14 -44.31 20.77
CA TYR A 37 27.61 -45.67 20.92
C TYR A 37 28.64 -46.71 20.46
N PRO A 38 28.96 -47.75 21.27
CA PRO A 38 28.16 -48.25 22.39
C PRO A 38 28.56 -47.76 23.80
N ASN A 39 29.28 -46.64 23.93
CA ASN A 39 29.68 -46.09 25.23
C ASN A 39 28.51 -45.37 25.91
N TRP A 40 27.64 -46.10 26.59
CA TRP A 40 26.44 -45.56 27.23
C TRP A 40 26.71 -44.44 28.23
N THR A 41 25.78 -43.49 28.35
CA THR A 41 25.89 -42.34 29.26
C THR A 41 25.65 -42.70 30.72
N HIS A 42 25.02 -43.85 31.01
CA HIS A 42 24.67 -44.28 32.35
C HIS A 42 24.95 -45.77 32.60
N ASN A 43 25.31 -46.05 33.86
CA ASN A 43 25.61 -47.39 34.35
C ASN A 43 24.39 -48.08 34.97
N ASP A 44 24.35 -49.41 34.86
CA ASP A 44 23.43 -50.25 35.62
C ASP A 44 23.78 -50.31 37.12
N TRP A 45 22.97 -51.06 37.89
CA TRP A 45 23.16 -51.23 39.33
C TRP A 45 24.47 -51.95 39.70
N ALA A 46 25.09 -52.68 38.76
CA ALA A 46 26.37 -53.34 38.93
C ALA A 46 27.56 -52.45 38.48
N GLY A 47 27.28 -51.23 38.01
CA GLY A 47 28.28 -50.25 37.59
C GLY A 47 28.69 -50.34 36.11
N ASN A 48 28.01 -51.14 35.29
CA ASN A 48 28.33 -51.32 33.87
C ASN A 48 27.53 -50.33 32.98
N PRO A 49 28.16 -49.59 32.05
CA PRO A 49 27.44 -48.70 31.12
C PRO A 49 26.49 -49.49 30.22
N ASN A 50 25.19 -49.22 30.25
CA ASN A 50 24.22 -49.97 29.44
C ASN A 50 22.99 -49.19 28.94
N HIS A 51 22.79 -47.92 29.31
CA HIS A 51 21.60 -47.16 28.91
C HIS A 51 21.83 -45.64 28.82
N ALA A 52 20.84 -44.96 28.24
CA ALA A 52 20.66 -43.51 28.29
C ALA A 52 19.34 -43.16 29.00
N LYS A 53 19.29 -42.01 29.67
CA LYS A 53 18.08 -41.47 30.33
C LYS A 53 17.56 -40.25 29.56
N THR A 54 16.34 -39.81 29.84
CA THR A 54 15.73 -38.60 29.23
C THR A 54 16.71 -37.43 29.20
N GLY A 55 16.87 -36.82 28.03
CA GLY A 55 17.75 -35.67 27.81
C GLY A 55 19.23 -36.01 27.62
N ALA A 56 19.65 -37.27 27.83
CA ALA A 56 21.03 -37.69 27.58
C ALA A 56 21.32 -37.72 26.07
N GLN A 57 22.49 -37.21 25.68
CA GLN A 57 22.94 -37.20 24.30
C GLN A 57 23.92 -38.34 24.03
N MET A 58 23.78 -38.97 22.87
CA MET A 58 24.73 -39.95 22.35
C MET A 58 24.90 -39.76 20.85
N GLN A 59 26.10 -40.06 20.35
CA GLN A 59 26.39 -40.05 18.92
C GLN A 59 26.47 -41.47 18.36
N TYR A 60 25.99 -41.64 17.14
CA TYR A 60 26.10 -42.88 16.38
C TYR A 60 26.22 -42.55 14.89
N GLN A 61 27.25 -43.09 14.22
CA GLN A 61 27.50 -42.90 12.78
C GLN A 61 27.61 -41.43 12.36
N GLY A 62 28.29 -40.60 13.16
CA GLY A 62 28.50 -39.20 12.84
C GLY A 62 27.26 -38.31 12.99
N LYS A 63 26.28 -38.73 13.82
CA LYS A 63 25.07 -37.96 14.18
C LYS A 63 24.83 -37.99 15.68
N ALA A 64 24.44 -36.86 16.27
CA ALA A 64 24.03 -36.75 17.67
C ALA A 64 22.51 -36.91 17.82
N TYR A 65 22.09 -37.64 18.85
CA TYR A 65 20.70 -37.88 19.21
C TYR A 65 20.46 -37.62 20.69
N THR A 66 19.26 -37.15 21.04
CA THR A 66 18.82 -36.94 22.42
C THR A 66 17.79 -38.01 22.79
N ALA A 67 17.97 -38.69 23.92
CA ALA A 67 17.03 -39.69 24.39
C ALA A 67 15.74 -39.02 24.91
N ASN A 68 14.58 -39.41 24.38
CA ASN A 68 13.28 -38.91 24.80
C ASN A 68 12.86 -39.49 26.17
N TRP A 69 13.25 -40.73 26.45
CA TRP A 69 13.07 -41.43 27.72
C TRP A 69 14.16 -42.48 27.94
N HIS A 70 14.12 -43.23 29.04
CA HIS A 70 15.09 -44.30 29.31
C HIS A 70 15.14 -45.30 28.14
N THR A 71 16.33 -45.50 27.57
CA THR A 71 16.51 -46.37 26.40
C THR A 71 17.83 -47.13 26.44
N THR A 72 17.79 -48.36 25.92
CA THR A 72 18.94 -49.24 25.66
C THR A 72 19.08 -49.55 24.16
N SER A 73 18.29 -48.88 23.29
CA SER A 73 18.33 -49.08 21.84
C SER A 73 19.35 -48.17 21.16
N ILE A 74 19.86 -48.59 20.01
CA ILE A 74 20.88 -47.85 19.24
C ILE A 74 20.36 -46.42 18.95
N PRO A 75 21.17 -45.35 19.14
CA PRO A 75 20.73 -43.99 18.83
C PRO A 75 20.16 -43.84 17.42
N GLY A 76 18.95 -43.28 17.32
CA GLY A 76 18.24 -43.07 16.06
C GLY A 76 17.54 -44.31 15.47
N SER A 77 17.60 -45.47 16.14
CA SER A 77 17.00 -46.71 15.61
C SER A 77 15.48 -46.83 15.81
N ASP A 78 14.90 -46.04 16.73
CA ASP A 78 13.47 -46.03 17.05
C ASP A 78 13.03 -44.67 17.64
N GLY A 79 11.76 -44.54 18.01
CA GLY A 79 11.18 -43.31 18.57
C GLY A 79 11.66 -42.91 19.97
N SER A 80 12.52 -43.70 20.62
CA SER A 80 13.12 -43.32 21.91
C SER A 80 14.22 -42.24 21.76
N TRP A 81 14.58 -41.89 20.52
CA TRP A 81 15.58 -40.89 20.19
C TRP A 81 15.01 -39.77 19.30
N THR A 82 15.46 -38.54 19.55
CA THR A 82 15.23 -37.39 18.66
C THR A 82 16.57 -36.97 18.06
N PHE A 83 16.62 -36.80 16.74
CA PHE A 83 17.82 -36.29 16.05
C PHE A 83 18.15 -34.87 16.53
N ALA A 84 19.43 -34.61 16.82
CA ALA A 84 19.89 -33.29 17.25
C ALA A 84 20.66 -32.58 16.12
N PHE A 85 21.80 -33.13 15.68
CA PHE A 85 22.66 -32.55 14.64
C PHE A 85 23.66 -33.57 14.07
N ASP A 86 24.25 -33.30 12.91
CA ASP A 86 25.35 -34.09 12.32
C ASP A 86 26.70 -33.75 13.00
N CYS A 87 27.47 -34.78 13.37
CA CYS A 87 28.83 -34.65 13.92
C CYS A 87 29.89 -34.44 12.82
N ALA A 88 29.64 -34.93 11.61
CA ALA A 88 30.52 -34.76 10.45
C ALA A 88 30.02 -33.61 9.56
N GLY A 89 30.24 -32.39 10.03
CA GLY A 89 30.00 -31.19 9.24
C GLY A 89 30.61 -30.00 9.96
N THR A 90 31.39 -29.20 9.24
CA THR A 90 31.38 -27.77 9.50
C THR A 90 29.91 -27.35 9.48
N ASP A 91 29.29 -27.23 10.65
CA ASP A 91 28.07 -26.46 10.79
C ASP A 91 28.37 -25.14 10.05
N PRO A 92 27.68 -24.82 8.94
CA PRO A 92 28.07 -23.71 8.07
C PRO A 92 27.95 -22.33 8.73
N GLY A 93 27.74 -22.30 10.05
CA GLY A 93 27.23 -21.17 10.80
C GLY A 93 25.73 -21.02 10.57
N PRO A 94 25.04 -20.20 11.38
CA PRO A 94 23.76 -19.66 10.97
C PRO A 94 23.93 -18.97 9.60
N GLY A 95 22.89 -18.96 8.76
CA GLY A 95 22.91 -18.23 7.49
C GLY A 95 23.12 -16.72 7.69
N PRO A 96 22.84 -15.89 6.66
CA PRO A 96 22.83 -14.43 6.80
C PRO A 96 22.29 -13.95 8.15
N VAL A 97 22.99 -13.04 8.84
CA VAL A 97 22.46 -12.47 10.09
C VAL A 97 21.40 -11.44 9.71
N LEU A 98 20.16 -11.90 9.65
CA LEU A 98 19.02 -11.06 9.31
C LEU A 98 18.63 -10.20 10.50
N GLY A 99 18.54 -8.89 10.30
CA GLY A 99 17.89 -8.00 11.26
C GLY A 99 16.37 -8.21 11.25
N ASP A 100 15.71 -8.05 12.38
CA ASP A 100 14.25 -8.12 12.45
C ASP A 100 13.64 -6.88 11.75
N ALA A 101 13.03 -7.11 10.59
CA ALA A 101 12.21 -6.10 9.96
C ALA A 101 10.94 -5.84 10.78
N THR A 102 10.46 -4.61 10.78
CA THR A 102 9.24 -4.18 11.47
C THR A 102 8.12 -3.94 10.47
N LEU A 103 6.92 -4.46 10.75
CA LEU A 103 5.71 -4.10 10.01
C LEU A 103 5.46 -2.60 10.16
N LEU A 104 5.44 -1.87 9.04
CA LEU A 104 5.26 -0.41 9.08
C LEU A 104 3.78 -0.03 9.04
N ILE A 105 3.41 0.97 9.84
CA ILE A 105 2.15 1.70 9.67
C ILE A 105 2.51 3.01 8.98
N ARG A 106 2.38 3.03 7.65
CA ARG A 106 2.78 4.21 6.87
C ARG A 106 1.81 5.37 7.05
N LYS A 107 2.39 6.56 7.25
CA LYS A 107 1.68 7.84 7.27
C LYS A 107 1.26 8.27 5.86
N ASP A 108 2.14 8.01 4.89
CA ASP A 108 1.95 8.32 3.47
C ASP A 108 2.10 7.06 2.60
N PRO A 109 1.29 6.90 1.54
CA PRO A 109 1.44 5.81 0.59
C PRO A 109 2.83 5.75 -0.05
N VAL A 110 3.17 4.60 -0.64
CA VAL A 110 4.36 4.52 -1.51
C VAL A 110 4.08 5.31 -2.80
N ASN A 111 5.07 6.08 -3.27
CA ASN A 111 4.96 6.75 -4.56
C ASN A 111 4.91 5.71 -5.68
N LEU A 112 3.86 5.77 -6.52
CA LEU A 112 3.62 4.83 -7.61
C LEU A 112 4.08 5.34 -8.98
N GLU A 113 4.69 6.52 -9.04
CA GLU A 113 5.30 7.05 -10.26
C GLU A 113 6.57 6.26 -10.62
N VAL A 114 6.55 5.64 -11.81
CA VAL A 114 7.70 4.93 -12.39
C VAL A 114 7.98 5.52 -13.77
N ALA A 115 9.24 5.86 -14.04
CA ALA A 115 9.62 6.49 -15.29
C ALA A 115 9.20 5.64 -16.51
N GLY A 116 8.55 6.28 -17.50
CA GLY A 116 8.05 5.61 -18.71
C GLY A 116 6.66 5.00 -18.59
N TRP A 117 6.15 4.81 -17.37
CA TRP A 117 4.81 4.25 -17.15
C TRP A 117 3.74 5.35 -17.04
N PRO A 118 2.48 5.05 -17.40
CA PRO A 118 1.40 6.03 -17.33
C PRO A 118 1.00 6.32 -15.87
N SER A 119 0.32 7.45 -15.63
CA SER A 119 -0.17 7.86 -14.30
C SER A 119 -1.41 7.09 -13.81
N LYS A 120 -1.69 5.93 -14.40
CA LYS A 120 -2.80 5.02 -14.10
C LYS A 120 -2.25 3.61 -13.89
N LEU A 121 -3.01 2.75 -13.20
CA LEU A 121 -2.63 1.34 -13.02
C LEU A 121 -2.49 0.70 -14.41
N ALA A 122 -1.27 0.34 -14.77
CA ALA A 122 -0.92 -0.10 -16.11
C ALA A 122 -1.24 -1.59 -16.30
N ILE A 123 -1.75 -1.95 -17.47
CA ILE A 123 -2.06 -3.33 -17.83
C ILE A 123 -1.20 -3.76 -19.00
N GLY A 124 -0.40 -4.80 -18.80
CA GLY A 124 0.49 -5.35 -19.83
C GLY A 124 0.22 -6.80 -20.17
N THR A 125 0.88 -7.27 -21.22
CA THR A 125 0.72 -8.65 -21.72
C THR A 125 2.03 -9.27 -22.17
N PHE A 126 2.17 -10.58 -22.00
CA PHE A 126 3.24 -11.35 -22.59
C PHE A 126 3.14 -11.27 -24.13
N THR A 127 4.30 -11.28 -24.80
CA THR A 127 4.41 -11.33 -26.26
C THR A 127 5.49 -12.31 -26.71
N ASP A 128 5.23 -12.97 -27.83
CA ASP A 128 6.20 -13.78 -28.59
C ASP A 128 6.94 -12.96 -29.66
N ASN A 129 6.76 -11.64 -29.66
CA ASN A 129 7.27 -10.69 -30.65
C ASN A 129 6.77 -10.91 -32.09
N SER A 130 5.67 -11.65 -32.28
CA SER A 130 5.06 -11.86 -33.58
C SER A 130 4.39 -10.58 -34.10
N ALA A 131 4.83 -10.11 -35.28
CA ALA A 131 4.23 -8.94 -35.94
C ALA A 131 2.74 -9.13 -36.27
N THR A 132 2.27 -10.38 -36.35
CA THR A 132 0.84 -10.69 -36.59
C THR A 132 -0.05 -10.27 -35.43
N LEU A 133 0.50 -10.15 -34.22
CA LEU A 133 -0.24 -9.74 -33.03
C LEU A 133 -0.38 -8.22 -32.90
N ASN A 134 0.32 -7.40 -33.70
CA ASN A 134 0.37 -5.95 -33.51
C ASN A 134 -1.01 -5.30 -33.54
N GLY A 135 -1.88 -5.72 -34.47
CA GLY A 135 -3.27 -5.22 -34.53
C GLY A 135 -4.11 -5.65 -33.33
N ALA A 136 -3.91 -6.88 -32.84
CA ALA A 136 -4.61 -7.39 -31.67
C ALA A 136 -4.17 -6.66 -30.38
N LEU A 137 -2.86 -6.45 -30.21
CA LEU A 137 -2.27 -5.66 -29.11
C LEU A 137 -2.77 -4.20 -29.12
N ALA A 138 -2.83 -3.57 -30.29
CA ALA A 138 -3.36 -2.21 -30.41
C ALA A 138 -4.84 -2.15 -30.00
N SER A 139 -5.65 -3.10 -30.47
CA SER A 139 -7.08 -3.15 -30.12
C SER A 139 -7.38 -3.56 -28.68
N SER A 140 -6.43 -4.22 -27.98
CA SER A 140 -6.59 -4.57 -26.57
C SER A 140 -6.31 -3.40 -25.62
N LYS A 141 -5.71 -2.31 -26.11
CA LYS A 141 -5.37 -1.12 -25.31
C LYS A 141 -4.48 -1.45 -24.09
N VAL A 142 -3.55 -2.39 -24.25
CA VAL A 142 -2.52 -2.65 -23.23
C VAL A 142 -1.54 -1.47 -23.18
N ASP A 143 -1.02 -1.16 -21.99
CA ASP A 143 -0.03 -0.11 -21.77
C ASP A 143 1.42 -0.63 -21.95
N SER A 144 1.62 -1.95 -21.94
CA SER A 144 2.94 -2.57 -22.04
C SER A 144 2.93 -3.97 -22.66
N VAL A 145 4.08 -4.37 -23.19
CA VAL A 145 4.35 -5.75 -23.62
C VAL A 145 5.63 -6.25 -22.98
N PHE A 146 5.70 -7.53 -22.67
CA PHE A 146 6.90 -8.11 -22.06
C PHE A 146 7.29 -9.47 -22.65
N SER A 147 8.58 -9.76 -22.62
CA SER A 147 9.14 -11.05 -23.00
C SER A 147 10.34 -11.41 -22.13
N VAL A 148 10.65 -12.70 -22.06
CA VAL A 148 11.91 -13.18 -21.49
C VAL A 148 12.98 -13.08 -22.56
N VAL A 149 14.11 -12.45 -22.22
CA VAL A 149 15.19 -12.15 -23.16
C VAL A 149 16.51 -12.74 -22.70
N THR A 150 17.33 -13.16 -23.66
CA THR A 150 18.65 -13.77 -23.39
C THR A 150 19.79 -12.96 -24.00
N ASN A 151 19.50 -12.14 -25.00
CA ASN A 151 20.49 -11.37 -25.76
C ASN A 151 19.87 -10.08 -26.33
N ALA A 152 20.70 -9.23 -26.94
CA ALA A 152 20.25 -7.95 -27.49
C ALA A 152 19.27 -8.08 -28.67
N ALA A 153 19.28 -9.17 -29.45
CA ALA A 153 18.33 -9.36 -30.54
C ALA A 153 16.91 -9.63 -30.02
N ASP A 154 16.78 -10.39 -28.93
CA ASP A 154 15.49 -10.66 -28.28
C ASP A 154 14.85 -9.35 -27.75
N VAL A 155 15.67 -8.52 -27.09
CA VAL A 155 15.25 -7.21 -26.58
C VAL A 155 14.88 -6.28 -27.73
N LEU A 156 15.70 -6.25 -28.79
CA LEU A 156 15.44 -5.46 -29.99
C LEU A 156 14.09 -5.83 -30.64
N ALA A 157 13.72 -7.11 -30.64
CA ALA A 157 12.42 -7.56 -31.18
C ALA A 157 11.26 -6.99 -30.36
N THR A 158 11.34 -7.03 -29.03
CA THR A 158 10.33 -6.49 -28.11
C THR A 158 10.19 -4.96 -28.23
N LEU A 159 11.34 -4.27 -28.29
CA LEU A 159 11.39 -2.81 -28.52
C LEU A 159 10.74 -2.44 -29.85
N LYS A 160 11.08 -3.15 -30.94
CA LYS A 160 10.48 -2.91 -32.27
C LYS A 160 8.99 -3.18 -32.28
N GLN A 161 8.52 -4.28 -31.70
CA GLN A 161 7.10 -4.60 -31.68
C GLN A 161 6.30 -3.49 -30.98
N SER A 162 6.79 -2.98 -29.85
CA SER A 162 6.17 -1.87 -29.12
C SER A 162 6.00 -0.64 -30.02
N ARG A 163 7.06 -0.26 -30.74
CA ARG A 163 7.04 0.86 -31.70
C ARG A 163 6.12 0.62 -32.89
N GLU A 164 5.95 -0.63 -33.35
CA GLU A 164 5.00 -0.96 -34.41
C GLU A 164 3.55 -0.93 -33.92
N VAL A 165 3.27 -1.35 -32.69
CA VAL A 165 1.93 -1.26 -32.07
C VAL A 165 1.51 0.20 -31.91
N GLU A 166 2.42 1.08 -31.48
CA GLU A 166 2.18 2.53 -31.36
C GLU A 166 1.71 3.17 -32.68
N LYS A 167 2.24 2.73 -33.82
CA LYS A 167 1.83 3.25 -35.14
C LYS A 167 0.38 2.94 -35.48
N VAL A 168 -0.19 1.89 -34.90
CA VAL A 168 -1.54 1.40 -35.23
C VAL A 168 -2.54 1.56 -34.08
N ASN A 169 -2.11 1.95 -32.87
CA ASN A 169 -2.98 2.17 -31.71
C ASN A 169 -3.41 3.64 -31.51
N GLY A 170 -2.99 4.54 -32.39
CA GLY A 170 -3.24 5.98 -32.29
C GLY A 170 -2.06 6.79 -31.73
N GLY A 171 -0.88 6.19 -31.58
CA GLY A 171 0.31 6.84 -31.04
C GLY A 171 0.40 6.79 -29.51
N GLU A 172 -0.42 5.97 -28.85
CA GLU A 172 -0.35 5.74 -27.40
C GLU A 172 0.90 4.92 -27.09
N ALA A 173 1.77 5.42 -26.20
CA ALA A 173 3.02 4.75 -25.87
C ALA A 173 2.80 3.35 -25.29
N ILE A 174 3.60 2.39 -25.73
CA ILE A 174 3.67 1.02 -25.22
C ILE A 174 5.01 0.85 -24.53
N VAL A 175 5.00 0.49 -23.25
CA VAL A 175 6.24 0.24 -22.49
C VAL A 175 6.76 -1.18 -22.82
N PRO A 176 7.94 -1.32 -23.45
CA PRO A 176 8.57 -2.62 -23.61
C PRO A 176 9.24 -3.04 -22.30
N VAL A 177 8.96 -4.26 -21.83
CA VAL A 177 9.57 -4.83 -20.63
C VAL A 177 10.43 -6.04 -20.99
N ALA A 178 11.72 -5.98 -20.66
CA ALA A 178 12.69 -7.05 -20.88
C ALA A 178 12.98 -7.79 -19.58
N ALA A 179 12.56 -9.06 -19.49
CA ALA A 179 12.89 -9.92 -18.35
C ALA A 179 14.20 -10.67 -18.61
N VAL A 180 15.22 -10.39 -17.81
CA VAL A 180 16.60 -10.86 -17.99
C VAL A 180 16.97 -11.80 -16.84
N SER A 181 17.58 -12.94 -17.15
CA SER A 181 18.23 -13.82 -16.17
C SER A 181 19.75 -13.75 -16.37
N THR A 182 20.45 -13.32 -15.33
CA THR A 182 21.93 -13.31 -15.24
C THR A 182 22.45 -14.41 -14.33
N ALA A 183 21.55 -15.10 -13.63
CA ALA A 183 21.78 -16.38 -12.95
C ALA A 183 20.46 -17.15 -12.83
N SER A 184 20.56 -18.47 -12.72
CA SER A 184 19.42 -19.38 -12.59
C SER A 184 19.57 -20.37 -11.41
N GLY A 185 18.45 -20.85 -10.86
CA GLY A 185 18.46 -21.71 -9.69
C GLY A 185 19.16 -21.04 -8.49
N LEU A 186 20.18 -21.68 -7.93
CA LEU A 186 21.01 -21.07 -6.88
C LEU A 186 22.03 -20.07 -7.46
N GLY A 187 22.37 -20.18 -8.75
CA GLY A 187 23.33 -19.30 -9.43
C GLY A 187 24.80 -19.65 -9.21
N ASP A 188 25.13 -20.78 -8.57
CA ASP A 188 26.50 -21.22 -8.31
C ASP A 188 27.33 -21.35 -9.60
N ALA A 189 26.78 -22.03 -10.62
CA ALA A 189 27.45 -22.20 -11.91
C ALA A 189 27.60 -20.87 -12.66
N ASP A 190 26.64 -19.96 -12.53
CA ASP A 190 26.60 -18.69 -13.24
C ASP A 190 27.50 -17.63 -12.60
N ILE A 191 27.58 -17.61 -11.27
CA ILE A 191 28.24 -16.57 -10.47
C ILE A 191 29.66 -16.97 -10.07
N LEU A 192 29.91 -18.23 -9.72
CA LEU A 192 31.23 -18.68 -9.25
C LEU A 192 32.16 -19.14 -10.39
N THR A 193 31.61 -19.50 -11.57
CA THR A 193 32.43 -19.83 -12.73
C THR A 193 32.81 -18.57 -13.50
N TYR A 194 34.08 -18.18 -13.46
CA TYR A 194 34.58 -16.94 -14.07
C TYR A 194 34.12 -16.70 -15.51
N ALA A 195 34.20 -17.72 -16.37
CA ALA A 195 33.80 -17.60 -17.78
C ALA A 195 32.30 -17.31 -17.95
N ASN A 196 31.45 -17.94 -17.13
CA ASN A 196 30.01 -17.69 -17.14
C ASN A 196 29.71 -16.30 -16.58
N LEU A 197 30.38 -15.91 -15.51
CA LEU A 197 30.24 -14.59 -14.90
C LEU A 197 30.57 -13.46 -15.90
N VAL A 198 31.65 -13.59 -16.66
CA VAL A 198 32.01 -12.65 -17.75
C VAL A 198 30.92 -12.61 -18.82
N ALA A 199 30.44 -13.78 -19.27
CA ALA A 199 29.42 -13.86 -20.31
C ALA A 199 28.08 -13.23 -19.87
N HIS A 200 27.64 -13.48 -18.65
CA HIS A 200 26.42 -12.89 -18.08
C HIS A 200 26.51 -11.37 -17.95
N TYR A 201 27.66 -10.84 -17.49
CA TYR A 201 27.87 -9.39 -17.49
C TYR A 201 27.86 -8.81 -18.91
N GLN A 202 28.54 -9.45 -19.86
CA GLN A 202 28.59 -8.98 -21.24
C GLN A 202 27.19 -8.94 -21.87
N ASN A 203 26.37 -9.96 -21.62
CA ASN A 203 24.98 -10.02 -22.08
C ASN A 203 24.13 -8.93 -21.43
N LEU A 204 24.23 -8.73 -20.11
CA LEU A 204 23.49 -7.69 -19.41
C LEU A 204 23.86 -6.29 -19.91
N ILE A 205 25.16 -6.01 -20.11
CA ILE A 205 25.63 -4.74 -20.68
C ILE A 205 25.01 -4.52 -22.07
N GLN A 206 25.00 -5.55 -22.92
CA GLN A 206 24.46 -5.43 -24.27
C GLN A 206 22.94 -5.21 -24.27
N ILE A 207 22.21 -5.91 -23.39
CA ILE A 207 20.76 -5.73 -23.20
C ILE A 207 20.45 -4.31 -22.70
N ALA A 208 21.12 -3.87 -21.65
CA ALA A 208 20.96 -2.54 -21.08
C ALA A 208 21.22 -1.44 -22.14
N ALA A 209 22.36 -1.53 -22.84
CA ALA A 209 22.68 -0.61 -23.92
C ALA A 209 21.64 -0.64 -25.05
N GLN A 210 21.10 -1.82 -25.39
CA GLN A 210 20.08 -1.97 -26.42
C GLN A 210 18.75 -1.30 -26.04
N VAL A 211 18.33 -1.36 -24.77
CA VAL A 211 17.18 -0.59 -24.27
C VAL A 211 17.47 0.91 -24.34
N GLN A 212 18.63 1.35 -23.85
CA GLN A 212 19.00 2.76 -23.77
C GLN A 212 19.02 3.47 -25.14
N VAL A 213 19.51 2.83 -26.20
CA VAL A 213 19.59 3.43 -27.54
C VAL A 213 18.24 3.57 -28.24
N PHE A 214 17.18 2.99 -27.69
CA PHE A 214 15.81 3.20 -28.16
C PHE A 214 15.16 4.48 -27.63
N LYS A 215 15.89 5.26 -26.82
CA LYS A 215 15.45 6.57 -26.37
C LYS A 215 15.26 7.51 -27.55
N ASP A 216 14.12 8.18 -27.57
CA ASP A 216 13.81 9.25 -28.52
C ASP A 216 13.00 10.37 -27.81
N SER A 217 12.49 11.34 -28.57
CA SER A 217 11.74 12.46 -28.01
C SER A 217 10.38 12.09 -27.43
N ALA A 218 9.76 11.00 -27.90
CA ALA A 218 8.48 10.49 -27.38
C ALA A 218 8.71 9.51 -26.21
N HIS A 219 9.85 8.82 -26.20
CA HIS A 219 10.20 7.78 -25.24
C HIS A 219 11.43 8.19 -24.44
N ALA A 220 11.26 9.18 -23.55
CA ALA A 220 12.34 9.64 -22.68
C ALA A 220 12.84 8.52 -21.74
N SER A 221 11.94 7.61 -21.34
CA SER A 221 12.28 6.30 -20.80
C SER A 221 11.97 5.24 -21.86
N PRO A 222 13.00 4.57 -22.43
CA PRO A 222 12.82 3.73 -23.61
C PRO A 222 12.25 2.34 -23.34
N GLY A 223 12.19 1.91 -22.08
CA GLY A 223 11.68 0.61 -21.66
C GLY A 223 11.98 0.29 -20.20
N SER A 224 11.57 -0.90 -19.78
CA SER A 224 11.79 -1.41 -18.42
C SER A 224 12.53 -2.74 -18.41
N ILE A 225 13.29 -3.01 -17.34
CA ILE A 225 14.06 -4.26 -17.18
C ILE A 225 13.65 -4.96 -15.88
N VAL A 226 13.33 -6.26 -15.97
CA VAL A 226 13.09 -7.13 -14.81
C VAL A 226 14.31 -8.03 -14.64
N LEU A 227 14.92 -8.00 -13.45
CA LEU A 227 16.12 -8.76 -13.15
C LEU A 227 15.81 -10.06 -12.40
N ASN A 228 16.40 -11.14 -12.90
CA ASN A 228 16.62 -12.41 -12.18
C ASN A 228 15.35 -13.01 -11.57
N GLU A 229 14.45 -13.47 -12.44
CA GLU A 229 13.29 -14.26 -12.03
C GLU A 229 13.68 -15.40 -11.07
N ASP A 230 12.93 -15.55 -9.97
CA ASP A 230 13.08 -16.59 -8.94
C ASP A 230 14.42 -16.66 -8.19
N LEU A 231 15.42 -15.86 -8.54
CA LEU A 231 16.76 -15.96 -7.92
C LEU A 231 16.71 -15.59 -6.43
N LEU A 232 16.15 -14.42 -6.11
CA LEU A 232 15.99 -13.97 -4.71
C LEU A 232 15.10 -14.93 -3.91
N ALA A 233 14.10 -15.53 -4.56
CA ALA A 233 13.23 -16.53 -3.95
C ALA A 233 14.01 -17.80 -3.58
N THR A 234 14.82 -18.28 -4.52
CA THR A 234 15.62 -19.48 -4.35
C THR A 234 16.70 -19.28 -3.30
N TRP A 235 17.37 -18.12 -3.30
CA TRP A 235 18.35 -17.77 -2.28
C TRP A 235 17.73 -17.69 -0.89
N GLN A 236 16.58 -17.02 -0.75
CA GLN A 236 15.92 -16.92 0.55
C GLN A 236 15.48 -18.30 1.07
N ALA A 237 14.85 -19.12 0.23
CA ALA A 237 14.39 -20.46 0.61
C ALA A 237 15.54 -21.37 1.06
N ASN A 238 16.77 -21.08 0.62
CA ASN A 238 17.97 -21.84 0.93
C ASN A 238 18.97 -21.08 1.82
N GLN A 239 18.57 -19.95 2.40
CA GLN A 239 19.49 -18.98 3.03
C GLN A 239 20.34 -19.60 4.15
N ASP A 240 19.80 -20.56 4.89
CA ASP A 240 20.46 -21.26 6.00
C ASP A 240 21.04 -22.63 5.60
N THR A 241 20.96 -22.99 4.32
CA THR A 241 21.40 -24.29 3.80
C THR A 241 22.33 -24.13 2.61
N THR A 242 21.87 -24.49 1.40
CA THR A 242 22.70 -24.54 0.20
C THR A 242 23.20 -23.16 -0.23
N PHE A 243 22.46 -22.08 0.05
CA PHE A 243 22.94 -20.72 -0.22
C PHE A 243 24.11 -20.35 0.70
N ALA A 244 23.97 -20.54 2.01
CA ALA A 244 25.03 -20.25 2.99
C ALA A 244 26.31 -21.05 2.71
N THR A 245 26.19 -22.33 2.38
CA THR A 245 27.37 -23.16 2.05
C THR A 245 28.03 -22.76 0.73
N THR A 246 27.26 -22.29 -0.24
CA THR A 246 27.76 -21.93 -1.58
C THR A 246 28.39 -20.55 -1.61
N PHE A 247 27.69 -19.54 -1.09
CA PHE A 247 28.11 -18.13 -1.18
C PHE A 247 28.71 -17.59 0.12
N GLY A 248 28.65 -18.35 1.21
CA GLY A 248 29.13 -17.95 2.52
C GLY A 248 28.16 -17.03 3.26
N VAL A 249 28.60 -16.58 4.43
CA VAL A 249 27.81 -15.75 5.37
C VAL A 249 28.57 -14.47 5.72
N ASP A 250 27.93 -13.56 6.47
CA ASP A 250 28.56 -12.29 6.85
C ASP A 250 29.92 -12.50 7.55
N GLY A 251 30.97 -11.89 7.00
CA GLY A 251 32.35 -12.05 7.47
C GLY A 251 33.11 -13.25 6.91
N ALA A 252 32.46 -14.14 6.17
CA ALA A 252 33.05 -15.35 5.57
C ALA A 252 32.43 -15.69 4.20
N PHE A 253 32.32 -14.72 3.31
CA PHE A 253 31.78 -14.93 1.96
C PHE A 253 32.74 -15.73 1.06
N THR A 254 32.16 -16.57 0.20
CA THR A 254 32.86 -17.14 -0.95
C THR A 254 33.26 -16.01 -1.90
N GLU A 255 34.50 -16.02 -2.38
CA GLU A 255 34.97 -15.04 -3.35
C GLU A 255 34.18 -15.16 -4.66
N VAL A 256 33.61 -14.04 -5.10
CA VAL A 256 33.03 -13.89 -6.44
C VAL A 256 33.90 -12.89 -7.18
N GLN A 257 34.49 -13.25 -8.31
CA GLN A 257 35.47 -12.39 -9.02
C GLN A 257 34.81 -11.23 -9.80
N VAL A 258 33.92 -10.48 -9.14
CA VAL A 258 33.06 -9.42 -9.68
C VAL A 258 33.87 -8.36 -10.42
N LYS A 259 34.87 -7.75 -9.76
CA LYS A 259 35.61 -6.63 -10.34
C LYS A 259 36.34 -7.07 -11.60
N ARG A 260 37.03 -8.22 -11.54
CA ARG A 260 37.81 -8.72 -12.67
C ARG A 260 36.89 -9.08 -13.85
N ALA A 261 35.83 -9.85 -13.58
CA ALA A 261 34.92 -10.31 -14.62
C ALA A 261 34.17 -9.15 -15.28
N LEU A 262 33.71 -8.17 -14.49
CA LEU A 262 32.98 -7.01 -15.03
C LEU A 262 33.87 -6.13 -15.92
N ARG A 263 35.14 -5.90 -15.56
CA ARG A 263 36.09 -5.14 -16.40
C ARG A 263 36.35 -5.84 -17.74
N GLU A 264 36.53 -7.16 -17.69
CA GLU A 264 36.69 -7.96 -18.91
C GLU A 264 35.42 -7.90 -19.78
N ALA A 265 34.24 -8.03 -19.17
CA ALA A 265 32.96 -7.91 -19.85
C ALA A 265 32.74 -6.53 -20.49
N ILE A 266 33.09 -5.44 -19.79
CA ILE A 266 33.04 -4.06 -20.34
C ILE A 266 33.94 -3.94 -21.58
N THR A 267 35.14 -4.50 -21.50
CA THR A 267 36.10 -4.50 -22.61
C THR A 267 35.55 -5.28 -23.81
N ASN A 268 35.05 -6.48 -23.58
CA ASN A 268 34.48 -7.35 -24.62
C ASN A 268 33.24 -6.72 -25.25
N ALA A 269 32.34 -6.18 -24.43
CA ALA A 269 31.10 -5.53 -24.85
C ALA A 269 31.35 -4.29 -25.72
N GLY A 270 32.48 -3.59 -25.54
CA GLY A 270 32.81 -2.38 -26.31
C GLY A 270 32.85 -2.57 -27.83
N THR A 271 33.11 -3.79 -28.31
CA THR A 271 33.11 -4.15 -29.74
C THR A 271 31.74 -4.58 -30.27
N LEU A 272 30.80 -4.91 -29.38
CA LEU A 272 29.44 -5.30 -29.75
C LEU A 272 28.66 -4.08 -30.26
N THR A 273 27.64 -4.36 -31.06
CA THR A 273 26.75 -3.34 -31.62
C THR A 273 25.35 -3.47 -31.07
N VAL A 274 24.70 -2.32 -30.94
CA VAL A 274 23.27 -2.17 -30.60
C VAL A 274 22.62 -1.29 -31.66
N THR A 275 21.32 -1.47 -31.89
CA THR A 275 20.60 -0.77 -32.96
C THR A 275 19.59 0.20 -32.37
N ASN A 276 19.57 1.46 -32.79
CA ASN A 276 18.61 2.45 -32.29
C ASN A 276 17.23 2.33 -32.98
N ALA A 277 16.25 3.12 -32.53
CA ALA A 277 14.89 3.14 -33.08
C ALA A 277 14.84 3.50 -34.58
N ALA A 278 15.82 4.25 -35.09
CA ALA A 278 15.96 4.58 -36.52
C ALA A 278 16.63 3.48 -37.36
N GLY A 279 16.99 2.34 -36.75
CA GLY A 279 17.65 1.22 -37.44
C GLY A 279 19.15 1.40 -37.64
N THR A 280 19.78 2.40 -37.00
CA THR A 280 21.24 2.61 -37.09
C THR A 280 21.95 1.78 -36.02
N SER A 281 22.90 0.95 -36.44
CA SER A 281 23.76 0.18 -35.52
C SER A 281 24.98 1.00 -35.08
N GLN A 282 25.27 0.98 -33.78
CA GLN A 282 26.39 1.70 -33.17
C GLN A 282 27.14 0.76 -32.23
N SER A 283 28.47 0.90 -32.16
CA SER A 283 29.25 0.14 -31.18
C SER A 283 29.03 0.70 -29.76
N ILE A 284 29.04 -0.16 -28.75
CA ILE A 284 28.90 0.28 -27.35
C ILE A 284 30.04 1.26 -26.98
N SER A 285 31.26 1.03 -27.46
CA SER A 285 32.39 1.96 -27.28
C SER A 285 32.18 3.36 -27.86
N SER A 286 31.29 3.53 -28.85
CA SER A 286 30.94 4.85 -29.41
C SER A 286 29.89 5.61 -28.59
N LEU A 287 29.16 4.89 -27.75
CA LEU A 287 28.03 5.41 -26.97
C LEU A 287 28.42 5.75 -25.53
N TYR A 288 29.40 5.04 -24.96
CA TYR A 288 29.75 5.13 -23.55
C TYR A 288 31.25 5.38 -23.35
N ASN A 289 31.58 6.13 -22.30
CA ASN A 289 32.96 6.30 -21.86
C ASN A 289 33.41 5.08 -21.03
N LEU A 290 33.82 4.02 -21.71
CA LEU A 290 34.14 2.74 -21.08
C LEU A 290 35.29 2.82 -20.07
N SER A 291 36.27 3.70 -20.27
CA SER A 291 37.38 3.86 -19.32
C SER A 291 36.95 4.51 -18.00
N ALA A 292 36.01 5.46 -18.06
CA ALA A 292 35.42 6.05 -16.87
C ALA A 292 34.57 5.04 -16.10
N ILE A 293 33.78 4.23 -16.83
CA ILE A 293 32.96 3.16 -16.24
C ILE A 293 33.85 2.09 -15.58
N ASP A 294 34.90 1.64 -16.27
CA ASP A 294 35.89 0.68 -15.74
C ASP A 294 36.53 1.16 -14.43
N THR A 295 36.83 2.45 -14.33
CA THR A 295 37.38 3.05 -13.11
C THR A 295 36.39 2.94 -11.94
N ALA A 296 35.10 3.12 -12.19
CA ALA A 296 34.05 3.06 -11.16
C ALA A 296 33.84 1.64 -10.59
N VAL A 297 34.19 0.58 -11.34
CA VAL A 297 34.14 -0.83 -10.88
C VAL A 297 34.97 -1.06 -9.62
N THR A 298 35.99 -0.24 -9.35
CA THR A 298 36.83 -0.33 -8.13
C THR A 298 36.05 -0.28 -6.81
N LYS A 299 34.85 0.30 -6.81
CA LYS A 299 34.00 0.47 -5.62
C LYS A 299 33.18 -0.78 -5.26
N LEU A 300 33.17 -1.80 -6.13
CA LEU A 300 32.43 -3.05 -5.92
C LEU A 300 33.26 -4.05 -5.10
N GLU A 301 32.57 -4.95 -4.41
CA GLU A 301 33.20 -6.03 -3.65
C GLU A 301 33.30 -7.32 -4.48
N ASP A 302 34.28 -8.18 -4.16
CA ASP A 302 34.43 -9.50 -4.81
C ASP A 302 33.71 -10.59 -3.99
N ASN A 303 32.41 -10.44 -3.81
CA ASN A 303 31.54 -11.38 -3.10
C ASN A 303 30.10 -11.31 -3.65
N ILE A 304 29.19 -12.07 -3.06
CA ILE A 304 27.79 -12.14 -3.52
C ILE A 304 27.05 -10.79 -3.42
N LYS A 305 27.31 -9.98 -2.39
CA LYS A 305 26.72 -8.62 -2.26
C LYS A 305 27.30 -7.68 -3.32
N GLY A 306 28.59 -7.79 -3.61
CA GLY A 306 29.24 -7.09 -4.71
C GLY A 306 28.66 -7.47 -6.08
N TRP A 307 28.26 -8.73 -6.28
CA TRP A 307 27.57 -9.19 -7.49
C TRP A 307 26.15 -8.60 -7.60
N VAL A 308 25.40 -8.51 -6.51
CA VAL A 308 24.09 -7.83 -6.52
C VAL A 308 24.26 -6.35 -6.87
N ALA A 309 25.20 -5.66 -6.20
CA ALA A 309 25.50 -4.26 -6.47
C ALA A 309 25.97 -4.02 -7.91
N SER A 310 26.71 -4.97 -8.50
CA SER A 310 27.19 -4.85 -9.87
C SER A 310 26.06 -4.95 -10.91
N GLN A 311 24.98 -5.71 -10.67
CA GLN A 311 23.83 -5.73 -11.57
C GLN A 311 23.18 -4.34 -11.66
N ASN A 312 22.92 -3.71 -10.50
CA ASN A 312 22.38 -2.35 -10.43
C ASN A 312 23.34 -1.34 -11.10
N PHE A 313 24.64 -1.49 -10.85
CA PHE A 313 25.67 -0.67 -11.48
C PHE A 313 25.60 -0.76 -13.02
N VAL A 314 25.47 -1.96 -13.59
CA VAL A 314 25.36 -2.13 -15.05
C VAL A 314 24.14 -1.40 -15.59
N ILE A 315 22.98 -1.52 -14.95
CA ILE A 315 21.77 -0.80 -15.40
C ILE A 315 21.97 0.72 -15.31
N GLU A 316 22.49 1.24 -14.19
CA GLU A 316 22.72 2.69 -14.03
C GLU A 316 23.75 3.23 -15.03
N GLN A 317 24.77 2.45 -15.42
CA GLN A 317 25.79 2.91 -16.39
C GLN A 317 25.34 2.79 -17.85
N PHE A 318 24.63 1.72 -18.19
CA PHE A 318 24.31 1.40 -19.60
C PHE A 318 22.86 1.67 -19.97
N ALA A 319 21.94 1.79 -19.01
CA ALA A 319 20.50 2.02 -19.21
C ALA A 319 19.87 2.99 -18.19
N LYS A 320 20.58 4.07 -17.82
CA LYS A 320 20.14 5.06 -16.82
C LYS A 320 18.74 5.67 -17.02
N ASP A 321 18.22 5.66 -18.25
CA ASP A 321 16.91 6.21 -18.58
C ASP A 321 15.80 5.13 -18.56
N ALA A 322 16.16 3.85 -18.46
CA ALA A 322 15.22 2.73 -18.32
C ALA A 322 14.88 2.51 -16.84
N SER A 323 13.62 2.20 -16.55
CA SER A 323 13.23 1.78 -15.21
C SER A 323 13.59 0.31 -14.97
N TYR A 324 13.96 -0.11 -13.77
CA TYR A 324 14.25 -1.52 -13.51
C TYR A 324 13.89 -1.99 -12.10
N GLY A 325 13.75 -3.31 -11.94
CA GLY A 325 13.40 -3.92 -10.66
C GLY A 325 13.88 -5.37 -10.53
N TRP A 326 14.03 -5.81 -9.28
CA TRP A 326 14.35 -7.21 -8.95
C TRP A 326 13.10 -8.05 -8.75
N SER A 327 13.15 -9.30 -9.20
CA SER A 327 12.05 -10.26 -9.01
C SER A 327 12.11 -11.02 -7.69
N LEU A 328 10.98 -10.98 -7.00
CA LEU A 328 10.54 -11.91 -5.96
C LEU A 328 9.53 -12.89 -6.57
N SER A 329 9.19 -13.94 -5.83
CA SER A 329 8.16 -14.92 -6.20
C SER A 329 7.15 -15.10 -5.07
N VAL A 330 5.93 -15.51 -5.40
CA VAL A 330 4.93 -15.89 -4.38
C VAL A 330 5.38 -17.08 -3.54
N SER A 331 6.36 -17.86 -4.02
CA SER A 331 6.96 -18.93 -3.24
C SER A 331 7.79 -18.41 -2.06
N ASN A 332 8.13 -17.13 -1.96
CA ASN A 332 8.80 -16.55 -0.79
C ASN A 332 7.84 -16.54 0.44
N PRO A 333 8.22 -17.01 1.65
CA PRO A 333 9.56 -17.44 2.07
C PRO A 333 9.78 -18.98 2.13
N GLY A 334 9.54 -19.67 1.02
CA GLY A 334 9.94 -21.07 0.82
C GLY A 334 8.96 -21.90 -0.01
N THR A 335 7.65 -21.72 0.16
CA THR A 335 6.60 -22.43 -0.60
C THR A 335 5.44 -21.51 -0.91
N THR A 336 4.61 -21.83 -1.90
CA THR A 336 3.38 -21.07 -2.17
C THR A 336 2.29 -21.28 -1.09
N ASN A 337 2.40 -22.32 -0.26
CA ASN A 337 1.32 -22.76 0.64
C ASN A 337 0.93 -21.74 1.72
N TRP A 338 1.82 -20.82 2.09
CA TRP A 338 1.50 -19.79 3.09
C TRP A 338 0.29 -18.94 2.66
N VAL A 339 0.14 -18.69 1.36
CA VAL A 339 -0.89 -17.81 0.83
C VAL A 339 -2.30 -18.34 1.05
N HIS A 340 -2.48 -19.66 1.16
CA HIS A 340 -3.79 -20.30 1.30
C HIS A 340 -4.32 -20.32 2.74
N LYS A 341 -3.49 -19.91 3.72
CA LYS A 341 -3.88 -19.90 5.13
C LYS A 341 -4.80 -18.73 5.45
N ASP A 342 -5.78 -18.95 6.31
CA ASP A 342 -6.59 -17.87 6.85
C ASP A 342 -5.83 -17.19 8.00
N TYR A 343 -5.30 -16.00 7.72
CA TYR A 343 -4.53 -15.21 8.67
C TYR A 343 -5.46 -14.28 9.44
N ALA A 344 -5.27 -14.20 10.76
CA ALA A 344 -6.09 -13.36 11.62
C ALA A 344 -6.10 -11.88 11.19
N GLY A 345 -4.96 -11.39 10.68
CA GLY A 345 -4.79 -10.03 10.18
C GLY A 345 -3.38 -9.70 9.68
N LEU A 346 -3.07 -8.41 9.56
CA LEU A 346 -1.83 -7.89 8.99
C LEU A 346 -0.60 -8.42 9.71
N ARG A 347 -0.59 -8.43 11.05
CA ARG A 347 0.55 -8.92 11.83
C ARG A 347 0.82 -10.42 11.61
N SER A 348 -0.23 -11.24 11.58
CA SER A 348 -0.09 -12.68 11.36
C SER A 348 0.46 -12.99 9.95
N THR A 349 0.03 -12.25 8.92
CA THR A 349 0.60 -12.35 7.56
C THR A 349 2.06 -11.89 7.54
N TRP A 350 2.38 -10.79 8.25
CA TRP A 350 3.73 -10.25 8.36
C TRP A 350 4.70 -11.28 8.93
N ASN A 351 4.35 -11.87 10.07
CA ASN A 351 5.17 -12.85 10.76
C ASN A 351 5.36 -14.13 9.93
N ALA A 352 4.33 -14.54 9.17
CA ALA A 352 4.37 -15.78 8.41
C ALA A 352 5.10 -15.65 7.06
N ALA A 353 5.11 -14.47 6.44
CA ALA A 353 5.63 -14.29 5.09
C ALA A 353 6.52 -13.05 4.92
N SER A 354 5.99 -11.85 5.20
CA SER A 354 6.62 -10.60 4.77
C SER A 354 7.93 -10.29 5.50
N GLN A 355 8.02 -10.58 6.81
CA GLN A 355 9.16 -10.19 7.64
C GLN A 355 10.48 -10.77 7.11
N SER A 356 10.52 -12.10 6.90
CA SER A 356 11.73 -12.78 6.43
C SER A 356 12.13 -12.31 5.03
N VAL A 357 11.17 -11.96 4.18
CA VAL A 357 11.43 -11.46 2.82
C VAL A 357 12.04 -10.07 2.88
N VAL A 358 11.47 -9.16 3.67
CA VAL A 358 12.00 -7.81 3.83
C VAL A 358 13.41 -7.86 4.43
N SER A 359 13.61 -8.67 5.48
CA SER A 359 14.93 -8.85 6.08
C SER A 359 15.96 -9.38 5.08
N PHE A 360 15.57 -10.36 4.27
CA PHE A 360 16.45 -10.92 3.24
C PHE A 360 16.78 -9.90 2.13
N VAL A 361 15.78 -9.21 1.58
CA VAL A 361 15.99 -8.17 0.55
C VAL A 361 16.90 -7.06 1.08
N ASN A 362 16.68 -6.60 2.31
CA ASN A 362 17.57 -5.62 2.95
C ASN A 362 19.00 -6.15 3.09
N TRP A 363 19.17 -7.41 3.49
CA TRP A 363 20.48 -8.04 3.61
C TRP A 363 21.23 -8.14 2.28
N THR A 364 20.54 -8.42 1.17
CA THR A 364 21.19 -8.49 -0.16
C THR A 364 21.81 -7.15 -0.59
N GLY A 365 21.32 -6.04 -0.06
CA GLY A 365 21.74 -4.70 -0.46
C GLY A 365 21.17 -4.23 -1.80
N ALA A 366 20.30 -5.00 -2.46
CA ALA A 366 19.76 -4.69 -3.79
C ALA A 366 19.06 -3.32 -3.89
N TYR A 367 18.56 -2.79 -2.77
CA TYR A 367 17.86 -1.49 -2.70
C TYR A 367 18.54 -0.49 -1.73
N ALA A 368 19.77 -0.77 -1.30
CA ALA A 368 20.45 0.02 -0.26
C ALA A 368 21.14 1.29 -0.79
N ASP A 369 21.71 1.24 -2.00
CA ASP A 369 22.38 2.39 -2.61
C ASP A 369 21.38 3.33 -3.29
N ALA A 370 21.21 4.54 -2.73
CA ALA A 370 20.32 5.54 -3.29
C ALA A 370 20.71 6.01 -4.72
N ALA A 371 21.99 5.91 -5.11
CA ALA A 371 22.45 6.33 -6.43
C ALA A 371 22.13 5.32 -7.54
N ALA A 372 21.96 4.04 -7.19
CA ALA A 372 21.65 2.95 -8.11
C ALA A 372 20.50 2.08 -7.55
N LYS A 373 19.51 2.73 -6.92
CA LYS A 373 18.34 2.07 -6.35
C LYS A 373 17.39 1.67 -7.49
N PRO A 374 17.00 0.39 -7.61
CA PRO A 374 15.97 -0.01 -8.56
C PRO A 374 14.63 0.71 -8.27
N ASP A 375 13.85 0.94 -9.32
CA ASP A 375 12.65 1.78 -9.28
C ASP A 375 11.43 1.05 -8.68
N PHE A 376 11.40 -0.29 -8.76
CA PHE A 376 10.27 -1.10 -8.30
C PHE A 376 10.70 -2.51 -7.89
N LEU A 377 9.83 -3.20 -7.14
CA LEU A 377 9.92 -4.65 -6.89
C LEU A 377 8.97 -5.41 -7.81
N VAL A 378 9.40 -6.58 -8.27
CA VAL A 378 8.59 -7.44 -9.13
C VAL A 378 8.11 -8.64 -8.35
N PHE A 379 6.81 -8.92 -8.40
CA PHE A 379 6.19 -10.06 -7.71
C PHE A 379 5.66 -11.05 -8.73
N LYS A 380 6.44 -12.11 -8.98
CA LYS A 380 6.04 -13.20 -9.87
C LYS A 380 4.99 -14.09 -9.18
N GLN A 381 3.91 -14.42 -9.89
CA GLN A 381 2.89 -15.36 -9.37
C GLN A 381 3.14 -16.79 -9.87
N SER A 382 2.80 -17.10 -11.13
CA SER A 382 2.97 -18.44 -11.69
C SER A 382 3.13 -18.36 -13.20
N SER A 383 3.96 -19.23 -13.77
CA SER A 383 4.04 -19.39 -15.22
C SER A 383 2.83 -20.14 -15.79
N ASN A 384 1.97 -20.76 -14.96
CA ASN A 384 0.84 -21.57 -15.42
C ASN A 384 -0.49 -20.99 -14.97
N ASN A 385 -1.55 -21.27 -15.73
CA ASN A 385 -2.92 -20.94 -15.32
C ASN A 385 -3.27 -21.67 -14.01
N GLY A 386 -3.75 -20.92 -13.01
CA GLY A 386 -3.87 -21.40 -11.63
C GLY A 386 -4.80 -22.60 -11.43
N LEU A 387 -5.82 -22.76 -12.29
CA LEU A 387 -6.72 -23.93 -12.29
C LEU A 387 -6.48 -24.84 -13.50
N SER A 388 -5.32 -24.76 -14.14
CA SER A 388 -4.90 -25.76 -15.15
C SER A 388 -4.31 -26.99 -14.46
N ASN A 389 -4.12 -28.07 -15.21
CA ASN A 389 -3.46 -29.27 -14.68
C ASN A 389 -2.03 -29.00 -14.19
N ALA A 390 -1.31 -28.08 -14.83
CA ALA A 390 0.06 -27.72 -14.47
C ALA A 390 0.14 -26.74 -13.29
N GLY A 391 -0.89 -25.91 -13.08
CA GLY A 391 -0.91 -24.89 -12.02
C GLY A 391 -1.62 -25.30 -10.74
N ARG A 392 -2.66 -26.14 -10.83
CA ARG A 392 -3.62 -26.38 -9.72
C ARG A 392 -3.05 -27.06 -8.48
N ALA A 393 -1.83 -27.60 -8.53
CA ALA A 393 -1.19 -28.20 -7.36
C ALA A 393 -0.81 -27.15 -6.30
N GLU A 394 -0.41 -25.95 -6.74
CA GLU A 394 0.09 -24.90 -5.84
C GLU A 394 -0.62 -23.55 -6.02
N HIS A 395 -1.24 -23.30 -7.18
CA HIS A 395 -1.68 -21.97 -7.61
C HIS A 395 -3.20 -21.81 -7.81
N ALA A 396 -4.03 -22.70 -7.22
CA ALA A 396 -5.49 -22.54 -7.25
C ALA A 396 -5.96 -21.48 -6.21
N PHE A 397 -5.66 -20.21 -6.46
CA PHE A 397 -5.88 -19.12 -5.51
C PHE A 397 -7.38 -18.78 -5.43
N GLY A 398 -7.96 -18.91 -4.23
CA GLY A 398 -9.27 -18.37 -3.88
C GLY A 398 -9.18 -16.92 -3.39
N PRO A 399 -10.29 -16.32 -2.92
CA PRO A 399 -10.32 -14.96 -2.39
C PRO A 399 -9.35 -14.75 -1.22
N VAL A 400 -9.25 -15.71 -0.29
CA VAL A 400 -8.31 -15.67 0.85
C VAL A 400 -6.86 -15.58 0.35
N ALA A 401 -6.50 -16.38 -0.63
CA ALA A 401 -5.16 -16.38 -1.20
C ALA A 401 -4.82 -15.08 -1.92
N TRP A 402 -5.73 -14.55 -2.73
CA TRP A 402 -5.49 -13.27 -3.41
C TRP A 402 -5.40 -12.10 -2.42
N ASP A 403 -6.20 -12.13 -1.35
CA ASP A 403 -6.12 -11.16 -0.26
C ASP A 403 -4.74 -11.17 0.41
N ASN A 404 -4.28 -12.35 0.81
CA ASN A 404 -2.98 -12.54 1.44
C ASN A 404 -1.83 -12.13 0.52
N TYR A 405 -1.93 -12.46 -0.76
CA TYR A 405 -0.95 -12.03 -1.76
C TYR A 405 -0.86 -10.50 -1.85
N LEU A 406 -1.98 -9.79 -1.93
CA LEU A 406 -1.98 -8.32 -1.98
C LEU A 406 -1.55 -7.67 -0.66
N VAL A 407 -1.82 -8.29 0.49
CA VAL A 407 -1.29 -7.83 1.79
C VAL A 407 0.23 -8.01 1.85
N TYR A 408 0.75 -9.16 1.42
CA TYR A 408 2.18 -9.43 1.34
C TYR A 408 2.90 -8.45 0.41
N VAL A 409 2.38 -8.23 -0.80
CA VAL A 409 2.93 -7.24 -1.74
C VAL A 409 3.00 -5.87 -1.09
N LYS A 410 1.91 -5.44 -0.44
CA LYS A 410 1.85 -4.14 0.25
C LYS A 410 2.87 -4.06 1.38
N GLN A 411 2.95 -5.07 2.25
CA GLN A 411 3.84 -5.08 3.40
C GLN A 411 5.31 -5.03 3.00
N VAL A 412 5.71 -5.81 2.00
CA VAL A 412 7.09 -5.81 1.50
C VAL A 412 7.42 -4.45 0.88
N THR A 413 6.54 -3.90 0.03
CA THR A 413 6.78 -2.60 -0.62
C THR A 413 6.70 -1.41 0.32
N ASP A 414 5.85 -1.45 1.34
CA ASP A 414 5.80 -0.44 2.40
C ASP A 414 7.16 -0.32 3.10
N SER A 415 7.79 -1.47 3.40
CA SER A 415 9.11 -1.54 4.06
C SER A 415 10.29 -1.17 3.16
N ILE A 416 10.31 -1.62 1.90
CA ILE A 416 11.40 -1.30 0.95
C ILE A 416 11.23 0.11 0.34
N ASN A 417 10.01 0.67 0.44
CA ASN A 417 9.63 1.98 -0.06
C ASN A 417 9.90 2.14 -1.57
N VAL A 418 9.36 1.19 -2.36
CA VAL A 418 9.31 1.20 -3.83
C VAL A 418 7.99 0.54 -4.28
N PRO A 419 7.39 0.94 -5.40
CA PRO A 419 6.16 0.35 -5.90
C PRO A 419 6.35 -1.09 -6.41
N ALA A 420 5.24 -1.80 -6.63
CA ALA A 420 5.18 -3.18 -7.09
C ALA A 420 4.72 -3.32 -8.55
N MET A 421 5.40 -4.18 -9.29
CA MET A 421 4.91 -4.77 -10.53
C MET A 421 4.43 -6.19 -10.25
N LEU A 422 3.16 -6.48 -10.52
CA LEU A 422 2.68 -7.85 -10.52
C LEU A 422 3.03 -8.49 -11.87
N TYR A 423 3.75 -9.62 -11.83
CA TYR A 423 4.42 -10.17 -13.01
C TYR A 423 4.05 -11.62 -13.27
N LYS A 424 3.86 -11.96 -14.56
CA LYS A 424 3.36 -13.26 -15.01
C LYS A 424 2.11 -13.68 -14.22
N LEU A 425 1.12 -12.79 -14.18
CA LEU A 425 -0.19 -13.15 -13.64
C LEU A 425 -0.97 -13.94 -14.69
N PRO A 426 -1.47 -15.15 -14.39
CA PRO A 426 -2.17 -15.93 -15.40
C PRO A 426 -3.50 -15.28 -15.80
N GLY A 427 -3.70 -14.99 -17.08
CA GLY A 427 -4.90 -14.32 -17.60
C GLY A 427 -6.14 -15.21 -17.73
N ALA A 428 -6.05 -16.47 -17.29
CA ALA A 428 -7.18 -17.38 -17.24
C ALA A 428 -8.22 -16.96 -16.19
N HIS A 429 -9.49 -17.24 -16.48
CA HIS A 429 -10.63 -16.75 -15.70
C HIS A 429 -11.62 -17.86 -15.35
N LEU A 430 -12.53 -17.56 -14.43
CA LEU A 430 -13.65 -18.41 -14.02
C LEU A 430 -14.76 -18.27 -15.05
N ALA A 431 -14.88 -19.25 -15.97
CA ALA A 431 -15.95 -19.23 -16.96
C ALA A 431 -17.33 -19.45 -16.31
N THR A 432 -18.31 -18.68 -16.77
CA THR A 432 -19.68 -18.68 -16.24
C THR A 432 -20.62 -19.49 -17.14
N ASN A 433 -21.83 -19.75 -16.65
CA ASN A 433 -22.89 -20.45 -17.40
C ASN A 433 -23.35 -19.69 -18.65
N SER A 434 -23.13 -18.37 -18.72
CA SER A 434 -23.50 -17.56 -19.88
C SER A 434 -22.43 -17.58 -20.98
N GLN A 435 -21.23 -18.10 -20.70
CA GLN A 435 -20.15 -18.14 -21.67
C GLN A 435 -20.34 -19.31 -22.66
N SER A 436 -20.65 -18.97 -23.92
CA SER A 436 -20.67 -19.90 -25.04
C SER A 436 -19.36 -19.88 -25.83
N GLY A 437 -18.95 -21.02 -26.41
CA GLY A 437 -17.82 -21.10 -27.34
C GLY A 437 -16.69 -22.03 -26.88
N ASN A 438 -15.56 -21.99 -27.60
CA ASN A 438 -14.37 -22.78 -27.28
C ASN A 438 -13.69 -22.20 -26.04
N TYR A 439 -13.93 -22.81 -24.89
CA TYR A 439 -13.17 -22.64 -23.66
C TYR A 439 -12.73 -24.01 -23.15
N ASP A 440 -11.42 -24.23 -23.13
CA ASP A 440 -10.80 -25.46 -22.65
C ASP A 440 -10.52 -25.35 -21.15
N VAL A 441 -11.30 -26.07 -20.35
CA VAL A 441 -11.17 -26.07 -18.89
C VAL A 441 -9.82 -26.58 -18.41
N ALA A 442 -9.15 -27.45 -19.17
CA ALA A 442 -7.87 -28.05 -18.74
C ALA A 442 -6.72 -27.05 -18.77
N THR A 443 -6.80 -26.06 -19.65
CA THR A 443 -5.72 -25.11 -19.92
C THR A 443 -6.11 -23.67 -19.64
N GLN A 444 -7.39 -23.29 -19.72
CA GLN A 444 -7.85 -21.89 -19.64
C GLN A 444 -8.61 -21.55 -18.35
N ALA A 445 -8.72 -22.48 -17.40
CA ALA A 445 -9.30 -22.20 -16.09
C ALA A 445 -8.29 -21.50 -15.16
N GLY A 446 -8.75 -20.43 -14.51
CA GLY A 446 -7.96 -19.63 -13.58
C GLY A 446 -8.82 -18.67 -12.78
N THR A 447 -8.28 -18.09 -11.71
CA THR A 447 -9.03 -17.16 -10.84
C THR A 447 -8.50 -15.73 -10.91
N ALA A 448 -7.22 -15.53 -11.25
CA ALA A 448 -6.57 -14.22 -11.21
C ALA A 448 -7.31 -13.18 -12.03
N ALA A 449 -7.62 -13.48 -13.30
CA ALA A 449 -8.26 -12.52 -14.17
C ALA A 449 -9.68 -12.15 -13.70
N SER A 450 -10.44 -13.11 -13.18
CA SER A 450 -11.76 -12.85 -12.56
C SER A 450 -11.65 -12.03 -11.27
N PHE A 451 -10.65 -12.28 -10.42
CA PHE A 451 -10.44 -11.53 -9.18
C PHE A 451 -10.08 -10.06 -9.48
N PHE A 452 -9.08 -9.83 -10.33
CA PHE A 452 -8.63 -8.47 -10.62
C PHE A 452 -9.65 -7.72 -11.47
N MET A 453 -10.12 -8.29 -12.59
CA MET A 453 -10.99 -7.55 -13.53
C MET A 453 -12.47 -7.55 -13.12
N GLY A 454 -12.90 -8.47 -12.26
CA GLY A 454 -14.30 -8.67 -11.90
C GLY A 454 -15.14 -9.29 -13.03
N ASP A 455 -16.15 -10.07 -12.66
CA ASP A 455 -17.17 -10.63 -13.55
C ASP A 455 -18.56 -10.57 -12.91
N LYS A 456 -19.34 -9.56 -13.27
CA LYS A 456 -20.71 -9.35 -12.75
C LYS A 456 -21.64 -10.54 -12.99
N SER A 457 -21.35 -11.39 -13.98
CA SER A 457 -22.14 -12.58 -14.23
C SER A 457 -21.90 -13.70 -13.22
N LEU A 458 -20.80 -13.63 -12.44
CA LEU A 458 -20.47 -14.58 -11.40
C LEU A 458 -21.10 -14.19 -10.06
N GLY A 459 -20.89 -12.95 -9.62
CA GLY A 459 -21.37 -12.45 -8.33
C GLY A 459 -20.76 -13.21 -7.14
N LYS A 460 -21.58 -13.53 -6.13
CA LYS A 460 -21.16 -14.19 -4.88
C LYS A 460 -21.37 -15.71 -4.82
N THR A 461 -21.87 -16.34 -5.90
CA THR A 461 -22.32 -17.73 -5.85
C THR A 461 -21.66 -18.59 -6.92
N SER A 462 -21.28 -19.81 -6.53
CA SER A 462 -20.76 -20.80 -7.47
C SER A 462 -21.81 -21.30 -8.47
N ALA A 463 -23.11 -21.06 -8.22
CA ALA A 463 -24.19 -21.50 -9.10
C ALA A 463 -24.12 -20.88 -10.51
N ASN A 464 -23.43 -19.75 -10.66
CA ASN A 464 -23.21 -19.09 -11.95
C ASN A 464 -21.97 -19.60 -12.70
N LEU A 465 -21.12 -20.43 -12.08
CA LEU A 465 -19.97 -21.05 -12.72
C LEU A 465 -20.42 -22.13 -13.71
N ARG A 466 -19.66 -22.25 -14.80
CA ARG A 466 -19.78 -23.40 -15.70
C ARG A 466 -19.52 -24.69 -14.93
N SER A 467 -20.34 -25.71 -15.14
CA SER A 467 -20.35 -26.92 -14.32
C SER A 467 -19.03 -27.68 -14.29
N ASP A 468 -18.29 -27.71 -15.41
CA ASP A 468 -16.99 -28.38 -15.49
C ASP A 468 -15.88 -27.61 -14.77
N VAL A 469 -15.90 -26.27 -14.78
CA VAL A 469 -15.03 -25.42 -13.95
C VAL A 469 -15.34 -25.64 -12.47
N ALA A 470 -16.63 -25.59 -12.10
CA ALA A 470 -17.08 -25.81 -10.73
C ALA A 470 -16.64 -27.18 -10.17
N SER A 471 -16.63 -28.21 -11.03
CA SER A 471 -16.27 -29.59 -10.67
C SER A 471 -14.78 -29.89 -10.55
N ILE A 472 -13.91 -28.92 -10.88
CA ILE A 472 -12.46 -29.09 -10.73
C ILE A 472 -12.15 -29.45 -9.27
N ALA A 473 -11.57 -30.63 -9.07
CA ALA A 473 -11.15 -31.11 -7.77
C ALA A 473 -9.92 -30.36 -7.28
N LEU A 474 -9.92 -30.02 -5.98
CA LEU A 474 -8.82 -29.37 -5.28
C LEU A 474 -8.41 -30.22 -4.07
N ASP A 475 -7.13 -30.17 -3.72
CA ASP A 475 -6.63 -30.81 -2.50
C ASP A 475 -7.04 -29.99 -1.27
N SER A 476 -7.97 -30.54 -0.48
CA SER A 476 -8.45 -29.89 0.74
C SER A 476 -7.37 -29.68 1.79
N ALA A 477 -6.28 -30.46 1.76
CA ALA A 477 -5.16 -30.24 2.68
C ALA A 477 -4.39 -28.95 2.36
N THR A 478 -4.33 -28.56 1.08
CA THR A 478 -3.65 -27.35 0.60
C THR A 478 -4.56 -26.14 0.65
N TYR A 479 -5.81 -26.28 0.21
CA TYR A 479 -6.71 -25.14 -0.04
C TYR A 479 -7.81 -24.96 1.02
N GLY A 480 -7.95 -25.89 1.96
CA GLY A 480 -9.06 -25.92 2.93
C GLY A 480 -10.42 -26.27 2.30
N VAL A 481 -10.48 -26.44 0.98
CA VAL A 481 -11.68 -26.74 0.19
C VAL A 481 -11.37 -27.81 -0.86
N SER A 482 -12.38 -28.58 -1.26
CA SER A 482 -12.22 -29.73 -2.16
C SER A 482 -12.58 -29.47 -3.63
N SER A 483 -13.10 -28.29 -3.97
CA SER A 483 -13.53 -27.97 -5.33
C SER A 483 -13.43 -26.47 -5.63
N VAL A 484 -13.41 -26.11 -6.91
CA VAL A 484 -13.48 -24.69 -7.32
C VAL A 484 -14.81 -24.04 -6.92
N ALA A 485 -15.92 -24.79 -6.89
CA ALA A 485 -17.19 -24.27 -6.40
C ALA A 485 -17.08 -23.77 -4.96
N SER A 486 -16.52 -24.58 -4.06
CA SER A 486 -16.30 -24.19 -2.66
C SER A 486 -15.17 -23.16 -2.48
N LEU A 487 -14.19 -23.12 -3.39
CA LEU A 487 -13.15 -22.07 -3.42
C LEU A 487 -13.75 -20.68 -3.71
N VAL A 488 -14.67 -20.60 -4.67
CA VAL A 488 -15.32 -19.34 -5.09
C VAL A 488 -16.26 -18.78 -4.03
N GLU A 489 -16.80 -19.64 -3.15
CA GLU A 489 -17.73 -19.25 -2.08
C GLU A 489 -17.05 -18.87 -0.75
N GLN A 490 -15.72 -18.96 -0.67
CA GLN A 490 -14.96 -18.50 0.50
C GLN A 490 -15.21 -17.02 0.79
N GLU A 491 -15.32 -16.67 2.07
CA GLU A 491 -15.48 -15.28 2.55
C GLU A 491 -16.66 -14.50 1.95
N SER A 492 -17.65 -15.18 1.35
CA SER A 492 -18.75 -14.53 0.63
C SER A 492 -18.27 -13.48 -0.40
N HIS A 493 -17.09 -13.70 -0.99
CA HIS A 493 -16.46 -12.77 -1.92
C HIS A 493 -17.36 -12.52 -3.14
N ASP A 494 -17.44 -11.25 -3.55
CA ASP A 494 -18.17 -10.86 -4.76
C ASP A 494 -17.21 -10.78 -5.95
N TRP A 495 -17.17 -11.85 -6.74
CA TRP A 495 -16.37 -11.91 -7.96
C TRP A 495 -16.86 -10.94 -9.03
N GLY A 496 -18.04 -10.31 -8.85
CA GLY A 496 -18.51 -9.22 -9.69
C GLY A 496 -17.71 -7.92 -9.54
N VAL A 497 -17.02 -7.75 -8.41
CA VAL A 497 -16.31 -6.51 -8.07
C VAL A 497 -14.83 -6.63 -8.43
N SER A 498 -14.35 -5.74 -9.30
CA SER A 498 -12.93 -5.63 -9.64
C SER A 498 -12.07 -5.29 -8.41
N GLN A 499 -10.93 -5.98 -8.30
CA GLN A 499 -9.93 -5.75 -7.25
C GLN A 499 -8.76 -4.87 -7.72
N LEU A 500 -8.85 -4.21 -8.88
CA LEU A 500 -7.78 -3.35 -9.38
C LEU A 500 -7.48 -2.15 -8.46
N ARG A 501 -8.51 -1.53 -7.84
CA ARG A 501 -8.30 -0.44 -6.86
C ARG A 501 -7.52 -0.95 -5.64
N ARG A 502 -7.82 -2.17 -5.19
CA ARG A 502 -7.10 -2.82 -4.10
C ARG A 502 -5.64 -3.11 -4.48
N ALA A 503 -5.37 -3.53 -5.72
CA ALA A 503 -4.01 -3.68 -6.21
C ALA A 503 -3.23 -2.35 -6.12
N ALA A 504 -3.82 -1.24 -6.59
CA ALA A 504 -3.21 0.09 -6.47
C ALA A 504 -3.01 0.53 -5.00
N TYR A 505 -3.93 0.20 -4.10
CA TYR A 505 -3.76 0.42 -2.66
C TYR A 505 -2.63 -0.45 -2.06
N SER A 506 -2.40 -1.64 -2.62
CA SER A 506 -1.28 -2.53 -2.31
C SER A 506 0.02 -2.15 -3.02
N ASN A 507 0.19 -0.87 -3.33
CA ASN A 507 1.37 -0.28 -3.99
C ASN A 507 1.66 -0.81 -5.40
N VAL A 508 0.69 -1.42 -6.09
CA VAL A 508 0.88 -1.92 -7.45
C VAL A 508 0.71 -0.79 -8.46
N PHE A 509 1.72 -0.58 -9.31
CA PHE A 509 1.64 0.37 -10.43
C PHE A 509 1.35 -0.32 -11.78
N SER A 510 1.64 -1.62 -11.89
CA SER A 510 1.49 -2.39 -13.13
C SER A 510 1.15 -3.85 -12.90
N ILE A 511 0.30 -4.43 -13.76
CA ILE A 511 -0.04 -5.86 -13.82
C ILE A 511 0.29 -6.41 -15.21
N LEU A 512 1.22 -7.37 -15.28
CA LEU A 512 1.66 -8.02 -16.51
C LEU A 512 1.07 -9.43 -16.63
N TRP A 513 0.19 -9.63 -17.62
CA TRP A 513 -0.58 -10.85 -17.79
C TRP A 513 0.08 -11.87 -18.73
N GLY A 514 -0.01 -13.13 -18.34
CA GLY A 514 0.37 -14.29 -19.15
C GLY A 514 1.83 -14.68 -19.05
N SER A 515 2.20 -15.64 -19.88
CA SER A 515 3.56 -16.12 -20.10
C SER A 515 3.55 -16.95 -21.40
N ASP A 516 4.65 -17.64 -21.68
CA ASP A 516 4.73 -18.69 -22.69
C ASP A 516 3.78 -19.88 -22.42
N THR A 517 3.42 -20.11 -21.15
CA THR A 517 2.61 -21.26 -20.72
C THR A 517 1.28 -20.89 -20.04
N SER A 518 0.96 -19.62 -19.87
CA SER A 518 -0.29 -19.13 -19.28
C SER A 518 -0.98 -18.10 -20.17
N THR A 519 -2.27 -17.89 -19.95
CA THR A 519 -3.10 -17.05 -20.84
C THR A 519 -2.65 -15.58 -20.79
N PRO A 520 -2.19 -14.98 -21.90
CA PRO A 520 -1.94 -13.54 -22.00
C PRO A 520 -3.22 -12.75 -22.31
N VAL A 521 -3.16 -11.42 -22.39
CA VAL A 521 -4.28 -10.60 -22.88
C VAL A 521 -4.53 -10.86 -24.37
N VAL A 522 -3.46 -11.08 -25.13
CA VAL A 522 -3.49 -11.31 -26.58
C VAL A 522 -2.71 -12.57 -26.92
N SER A 523 -3.34 -13.50 -27.64
CA SER A 523 -2.71 -14.73 -28.11
C SER A 523 -3.15 -15.08 -29.53
N ALA A 524 -2.25 -15.70 -30.31
CA ALA A 524 -2.59 -16.29 -31.60
C ALA A 524 -3.23 -17.68 -31.47
N THR A 525 -3.00 -18.37 -30.36
CA THR A 525 -3.30 -19.81 -30.19
C THR A 525 -4.37 -20.07 -29.13
N THR A 526 -4.53 -19.14 -28.18
CA THR A 526 -5.45 -19.26 -27.05
C THR A 526 -6.58 -18.25 -27.23
N ASN A 527 -7.83 -18.64 -26.92
CA ASN A 527 -8.94 -17.69 -26.90
C ASN A 527 -8.77 -16.74 -25.69
N THR A 528 -8.55 -15.44 -25.95
CA THR A 528 -8.34 -14.41 -24.93
C THR A 528 -9.38 -13.28 -24.97
N ASP A 529 -10.49 -13.47 -25.70
CA ASP A 529 -11.48 -12.42 -25.96
C ASP A 529 -12.08 -11.84 -24.67
N TRP A 530 -12.31 -12.68 -23.66
CA TRP A 530 -12.85 -12.25 -22.37
C TRP A 530 -11.90 -11.25 -21.67
N LEU A 531 -10.62 -11.62 -21.50
CA LEU A 531 -9.66 -10.75 -20.82
C LEU A 531 -9.38 -9.51 -21.66
N LYS A 532 -9.22 -9.66 -22.98
CA LYS A 532 -9.06 -8.54 -23.90
C LYS A 532 -10.20 -7.52 -23.78
N GLY A 533 -11.44 -7.98 -23.74
CA GLY A 533 -12.62 -7.13 -23.56
C GLY A 533 -12.64 -6.43 -22.20
N LYS A 534 -12.26 -7.13 -21.12
CA LYS A 534 -12.14 -6.56 -19.77
C LYS A 534 -11.07 -5.48 -19.71
N VAL A 535 -9.91 -5.69 -20.32
CA VAL A 535 -8.84 -4.68 -20.39
C VAL A 535 -9.30 -3.47 -21.18
N ALA A 536 -9.92 -3.64 -22.34
CA ALA A 536 -10.46 -2.52 -23.11
C ALA A 536 -11.51 -1.72 -22.34
N ALA A 537 -12.39 -2.38 -21.58
CA ALA A 537 -13.38 -1.73 -20.73
C ALA A 537 -12.73 -0.94 -19.56
N TYR A 538 -11.71 -1.52 -18.92
CA TYR A 538 -10.92 -0.83 -17.89
C TYR A 538 -10.29 0.45 -18.41
N GLN A 539 -9.74 0.43 -19.62
CA GLN A 539 -9.05 1.59 -20.20
C GLN A 539 -9.97 2.79 -20.49
N ALA A 540 -11.30 2.58 -20.52
CA ALA A 540 -12.26 3.68 -20.63
C ALA A 540 -12.40 4.47 -19.31
N ASN A 541 -12.14 3.83 -18.16
CA ASN A 541 -12.22 4.45 -16.82
C ASN A 541 -11.09 3.90 -15.93
N PRO A 542 -9.83 4.25 -16.23
CA PRO A 542 -8.69 3.65 -15.56
C PRO A 542 -8.53 4.18 -14.13
N ILE A 543 -7.84 3.41 -13.27
CA ILE A 543 -7.56 3.83 -11.89
C ILE A 543 -6.36 4.78 -11.92
N PRO A 544 -6.50 6.05 -11.52
CA PRO A 544 -5.38 6.97 -11.43
C PRO A 544 -4.49 6.59 -10.23
N LEU A 545 -3.18 6.74 -10.39
CA LEU A 545 -2.19 6.40 -9.36
C LEU A 545 -1.66 7.62 -8.61
N TYR A 546 -1.59 8.77 -9.29
CA TYR A 546 -1.09 10.03 -8.75
C TYR A 546 -1.58 11.21 -9.61
N TYR A 547 -1.62 12.40 -9.01
CA TYR A 547 -2.02 13.62 -9.69
C TYR A 547 -0.94 14.09 -10.67
N VAL A 548 -1.35 14.46 -11.88
CA VAL A 548 -0.45 15.02 -12.90
C VAL A 548 -0.70 16.54 -13.00
N PRO A 549 0.22 17.41 -12.58
CA PRO A 549 0.00 18.86 -12.62
C PRO A 549 -0.15 19.40 -14.04
N GLU A 550 -1.20 20.17 -14.31
CA GLU A 550 -1.46 20.80 -15.62
C GLU A 550 -0.51 21.97 -15.93
N SER A 551 0.03 22.64 -14.91
CA SER A 551 1.04 23.71 -15.04
C SER A 551 2.02 23.69 -13.87
N GLN A 552 3.28 24.07 -14.13
CA GLN A 552 4.32 24.20 -13.11
C GLN A 552 4.32 25.57 -12.41
N THR A 553 3.50 26.53 -12.85
CA THR A 553 3.43 27.87 -12.22
C THR A 553 2.44 27.86 -11.05
N ALA A 554 2.89 28.27 -9.86
CA ALA A 554 2.02 28.43 -8.70
C ALA A 554 0.92 29.48 -8.97
N THR A 555 -0.34 29.05 -8.87
CA THR A 555 -1.50 29.95 -9.04
C THR A 555 -1.80 30.62 -7.69
N PRO A 556 -1.87 31.96 -7.63
CA PRO A 556 -2.29 32.68 -6.41
C PRO A 556 -3.69 32.24 -5.95
N LEU A 557 -3.95 32.31 -4.64
CA LEU A 557 -5.23 31.89 -4.06
C LEU A 557 -6.42 32.61 -4.70
N THR A 558 -6.33 33.93 -4.90
CA THR A 558 -7.36 34.71 -5.61
C THR A 558 -6.72 35.59 -6.69
N SER A 559 -7.55 36.11 -7.59
CA SER A 559 -7.14 37.15 -8.55
C SER A 559 -6.80 38.51 -7.91
N ILE A 560 -7.12 38.71 -6.62
CA ILE A 560 -6.90 39.96 -5.89
C ILE A 560 -5.60 39.88 -5.09
N ALA A 561 -4.52 40.47 -5.60
CA ALA A 561 -3.20 40.43 -4.97
C ALA A 561 -3.21 40.94 -3.51
N ALA A 562 -3.91 42.04 -3.23
CA ALA A 562 -4.00 42.61 -1.88
C ALA A 562 -4.71 41.66 -0.88
N LEU A 563 -5.70 40.88 -1.34
CA LEU A 563 -6.35 39.87 -0.51
C LEU A 563 -5.40 38.72 -0.20
N ASN A 564 -4.63 38.26 -1.19
CA ASN A 564 -3.63 37.21 -0.97
C ASN A 564 -2.59 37.67 0.06
N THR A 565 -2.08 38.90 -0.04
CA THR A 565 -1.16 39.48 0.94
C THR A 565 -1.79 39.60 2.34
N ASP A 566 -3.04 40.05 2.45
CA ASP A 566 -3.76 40.11 3.72
C ASP A 566 -3.86 38.72 4.38
N LEU A 567 -4.19 37.70 3.59
CA LEU A 567 -4.36 36.33 4.08
C LEU A 567 -3.02 35.70 4.46
N GLU A 568 -1.97 35.85 3.65
CA GLU A 568 -0.62 35.39 3.97
C GLU A 568 -0.09 36.08 5.24
N GLY A 569 -0.32 37.40 5.37
CA GLY A 569 0.08 38.18 6.54
C GLY A 569 -0.66 37.82 7.83
N ALA A 570 -1.79 37.13 7.75
CA ALA A 570 -2.58 36.72 8.91
C ALA A 570 -2.02 35.47 9.62
N GLU A 571 -1.00 34.80 9.08
CA GLU A 571 -0.50 33.51 9.60
C GLU A 571 -0.19 33.54 11.10
N THR A 572 0.60 34.51 11.55
CA THR A 572 1.02 34.59 12.95
C THR A 572 -0.17 34.81 13.90
N VAL A 573 -1.10 35.70 13.53
CA VAL A 573 -2.26 35.99 14.39
C VAL A 573 -3.26 34.85 14.40
N MET A 574 -3.48 34.19 13.25
CA MET A 574 -4.38 33.05 13.16
C MET A 574 -3.85 31.86 13.95
N ASP A 575 -2.58 31.52 13.80
CA ASP A 575 -1.98 30.37 14.50
C ASP A 575 -1.88 30.57 16.02
N ASN A 576 -1.65 31.80 16.49
CA ASN A 576 -1.39 32.07 17.91
C ASN A 576 -2.58 32.65 18.68
N GLU A 577 -3.65 33.09 18.00
CA GLU A 577 -4.78 33.74 18.67
C GLU A 577 -6.16 33.19 18.25
N ALA A 578 -6.28 32.54 17.08
CA ALA A 578 -7.53 31.93 16.65
C ALA A 578 -7.50 30.40 16.73
N PHE A 579 -6.44 29.76 16.24
CA PHE A 579 -6.30 28.30 16.22
C PHE A 579 -5.78 27.77 17.55
N LEU A 580 -6.59 27.96 18.59
CA LEU A 580 -6.26 27.61 19.96
C LEU A 580 -7.01 26.37 20.41
N TYR A 581 -6.36 25.59 21.27
CA TYR A 581 -6.95 24.45 21.96
C TYR A 581 -6.86 24.57 23.48
N GLU A 582 -7.80 23.94 24.17
CA GLU A 582 -7.90 24.01 25.62
C GLU A 582 -6.97 22.97 26.27
N VAL A 583 -5.95 23.42 26.99
CA VAL A 583 -4.98 22.55 27.68
C VAL A 583 -5.50 22.13 29.06
N SER A 584 -6.20 23.04 29.71
CA SER A 584 -6.89 22.86 30.99
C SER A 584 -7.94 23.96 31.09
N GLN A 585 -8.97 23.79 31.92
CA GLN A 585 -10.11 24.72 32.02
C GLN A 585 -9.70 26.21 31.92
N GLY A 586 -10.06 26.86 30.82
CA GLY A 586 -9.80 28.28 30.56
C GLY A 586 -8.36 28.66 30.17
N LYS A 587 -7.44 27.70 30.03
CA LYS A 587 -6.07 27.90 29.52
C LYS A 587 -5.94 27.35 28.11
N TRP A 588 -5.45 28.20 27.21
CA TRP A 588 -5.39 27.94 25.79
C TRP A 588 -3.93 27.92 25.29
N ALA A 589 -3.66 27.10 24.29
CA ALA A 589 -2.38 27.06 23.58
C ALA A 589 -2.60 26.94 22.07
N PRO A 590 -1.63 27.35 21.23
CA PRO A 590 -1.70 27.18 19.77
C PRO A 590 -1.83 25.71 19.37
N SER A 591 -2.72 25.40 18.42
CA SER A 591 -2.89 24.05 17.89
C SER A 591 -1.60 23.53 17.29
N THR A 592 -1.29 22.26 17.53
CA THR A 592 -0.15 21.57 16.90
C THR A 592 -0.56 20.85 15.61
N ILE A 593 -1.87 20.73 15.35
CA ILE A 593 -2.43 20.00 14.20
C ILE A 593 -2.90 20.97 13.11
N TYR A 594 -3.59 22.04 13.49
CA TYR A 594 -4.25 22.94 12.55
C TYR A 594 -3.43 24.22 12.40
N LYS A 595 -2.93 24.45 11.19
CA LYS A 595 -2.08 25.58 10.82
C LYS A 595 -2.70 26.39 9.69
N TRP A 596 -2.56 27.71 9.77
CA TRP A 596 -3.08 28.65 8.78
C TRP A 596 -2.52 28.40 7.38
N LYS A 597 -1.22 28.09 7.28
CA LYS A 597 -0.57 27.75 6.02
C LYS A 597 -1.21 26.54 5.33
N ASP A 598 -1.49 25.47 6.08
CA ASP A 598 -2.16 24.28 5.55
C ASP A 598 -3.59 24.60 5.11
N PHE A 599 -4.29 25.45 5.87
CA PHE A 599 -5.63 25.93 5.49
C PHE A 599 -5.59 26.74 4.19
N LEU A 600 -4.65 27.67 4.01
CA LEU A 600 -4.54 28.43 2.76
C LEU A 600 -4.18 27.54 1.57
N LYS A 601 -3.35 26.52 1.76
CA LYS A 601 -3.07 25.51 0.73
C LYS A 601 -4.36 24.77 0.33
N ALA A 602 -5.15 24.33 1.30
CA ALA A 602 -6.43 23.66 1.04
C ALA A 602 -7.42 24.58 0.32
N LEU A 603 -7.57 25.81 0.80
CA LEU A 603 -8.46 26.82 0.25
C LEU A 603 -8.08 27.17 -1.18
N ASN A 604 -6.78 27.21 -1.50
CA ASN A 604 -6.29 27.43 -2.87
C ASN A 604 -6.76 26.32 -3.81
N SER A 605 -6.57 25.05 -3.43
CA SER A 605 -7.04 23.91 -4.23
C SER A 605 -8.56 23.95 -4.41
N MET A 606 -9.34 24.24 -3.36
CA MET A 606 -10.80 24.24 -3.43
C MET A 606 -11.39 25.47 -4.13
N HIS A 607 -10.69 26.60 -4.14
CA HIS A 607 -11.11 27.80 -4.88
C HIS A 607 -10.73 27.71 -6.37
N ASN A 608 -9.49 27.36 -6.69
CA ASN A 608 -8.99 27.42 -8.07
C ASN A 608 -9.29 26.16 -8.89
N VAL A 609 -9.32 24.98 -8.26
CA VAL A 609 -9.64 23.72 -8.93
C VAL A 609 -11.07 23.32 -8.62
N GLY A 610 -11.42 23.26 -7.33
CA GLY A 610 -12.74 22.81 -6.90
C GLY A 610 -12.92 21.30 -7.05
N VAL A 611 -14.16 20.83 -6.82
CA VAL A 611 -14.54 19.42 -6.84
C VAL A 611 -15.95 19.28 -7.40
N ALA A 612 -16.16 18.35 -8.35
CA ALA A 612 -17.45 18.13 -9.00
C ALA A 612 -18.08 19.42 -9.58
N GLY A 613 -17.26 20.28 -10.18
CA GLY A 613 -17.69 21.58 -10.72
C GLY A 613 -17.99 22.66 -9.67
N ASN A 614 -17.89 22.35 -8.38
CA ASN A 614 -18.07 23.33 -7.29
C ASN A 614 -16.72 23.88 -6.85
N GLN A 615 -16.64 25.20 -6.67
CA GLN A 615 -15.46 25.89 -6.15
C GLN A 615 -15.81 26.64 -4.88
N PHE A 616 -14.86 26.78 -3.97
CA PHE A 616 -15.08 27.53 -2.75
C PHE A 616 -15.22 29.01 -3.11
N TRP A 617 -16.40 29.58 -2.88
CA TRP A 617 -16.68 30.94 -3.29
C TRP A 617 -15.95 31.98 -2.43
N LEU A 618 -15.08 32.79 -3.06
CA LEU A 618 -14.36 33.90 -2.42
C LEU A 618 -14.59 35.25 -3.11
N ILE A 619 -14.92 35.25 -4.40
CA ILE A 619 -14.95 36.45 -5.24
C ILE A 619 -16.30 36.53 -5.97
N ASP A 620 -16.93 37.70 -5.89
CA ASP A 620 -17.98 38.13 -6.82
C ASP A 620 -17.34 38.96 -7.94
N PRO A 621 -17.42 38.55 -9.21
CA PRO A 621 -16.88 39.31 -10.33
C PRO A 621 -17.54 40.68 -10.50
N ASN A 622 -18.71 40.93 -9.89
CA ASN A 622 -19.46 42.18 -9.98
C ASN A 622 -19.17 43.15 -8.82
N ALA A 623 -18.42 42.73 -7.80
CA ALA A 623 -18.07 43.57 -6.66
C ALA A 623 -16.69 44.22 -6.83
N ASP A 624 -16.49 45.38 -6.20
CA ASP A 624 -15.18 46.02 -6.15
C ASP A 624 -14.18 45.23 -5.26
N VAL A 625 -12.91 45.62 -5.32
CA VAL A 625 -11.82 44.95 -4.60
C VAL A 625 -12.02 44.96 -3.08
N GLU A 626 -12.47 46.06 -2.48
CA GLU A 626 -12.62 46.16 -1.02
C GLU A 626 -13.83 45.38 -0.53
N THR A 627 -14.91 45.36 -1.31
CA THR A 627 -16.08 44.53 -1.05
C THR A 627 -15.75 43.04 -1.16
N ASN A 628 -15.05 42.63 -2.22
CA ASN A 628 -14.58 41.25 -2.39
C ASN A 628 -13.65 40.78 -1.26
N LYS A 629 -12.75 41.64 -0.79
CA LYS A 629 -11.91 41.34 0.39
C LYS A 629 -12.77 41.01 1.62
N LYS A 630 -13.87 41.73 1.83
CA LYS A 630 -14.80 41.46 2.94
C LYS A 630 -15.57 40.15 2.72
N TYR A 631 -16.12 39.93 1.53
CA TYR A 631 -16.82 38.67 1.20
C TYR A 631 -15.95 37.45 1.45
N ALA A 632 -14.71 37.46 0.95
CA ALA A 632 -13.76 36.36 1.15
C ALA A 632 -13.46 36.12 2.64
N LYS A 633 -13.16 37.18 3.40
CA LYS A 633 -12.85 37.08 4.84
C LYS A 633 -14.05 36.60 5.66
N VAL A 634 -15.28 36.99 5.29
CA VAL A 634 -16.50 36.48 5.93
C VAL A 634 -16.76 35.01 5.58
N ALA A 635 -16.58 34.61 4.32
CA ALA A 635 -16.69 33.20 3.91
C ALA A 635 -15.72 32.31 4.68
N ILE A 636 -14.45 32.74 4.78
CA ILE A 636 -13.40 32.07 5.57
C ILE A 636 -13.77 32.02 7.05
N ALA A 637 -14.19 33.14 7.64
CA ALA A 637 -14.58 33.18 9.06
C ALA A 637 -15.76 32.25 9.37
N ALA A 638 -16.76 32.19 8.46
CA ALA A 638 -17.92 31.33 8.63
C ALA A 638 -17.49 29.86 8.73
N PHE A 639 -16.66 29.38 7.81
CA PHE A 639 -16.12 28.03 7.84
C PHE A 639 -15.24 27.75 9.09
N LEU A 640 -14.32 28.66 9.40
CA LEU A 640 -13.38 28.49 10.52
C LEU A 640 -14.07 28.51 11.88
N SER A 641 -15.15 29.29 12.04
CA SER A 641 -15.91 29.33 13.29
C SER A 641 -16.47 27.98 13.70
N GLN A 642 -16.87 27.17 12.72
CA GLN A 642 -17.37 25.81 12.91
C GLN A 642 -16.22 24.86 13.23
N SER A 643 -15.18 24.89 12.40
CA SER A 643 -13.94 24.14 12.58
C SER A 643 -13.33 24.30 13.97
N MET A 644 -13.31 25.55 14.48
CA MET A 644 -12.81 25.88 15.81
C MET A 644 -13.59 25.19 16.92
N GLN A 645 -14.90 25.07 16.76
CA GLN A 645 -15.78 24.41 17.73
C GLN A 645 -15.75 22.88 17.60
N GLU A 646 -15.65 22.33 16.40
CA GLU A 646 -15.66 20.87 16.18
C GLU A 646 -14.36 20.20 16.63
N THR A 647 -13.20 20.74 16.25
CA THR A 647 -11.94 19.98 16.33
C THR A 647 -10.75 20.76 16.86
N ILE A 648 -10.56 22.02 16.43
CA ILE A 648 -9.35 22.79 16.79
C ILE A 648 -9.27 22.98 18.30
N ARG A 649 -10.40 23.28 18.98
CA ARG A 649 -10.44 23.45 20.44
C ARG A 649 -9.97 22.22 21.22
N TYR A 650 -10.00 21.03 20.61
CA TYR A 650 -9.58 19.77 21.22
C TYR A 650 -8.18 19.33 20.80
N ASN A 651 -7.56 20.04 19.86
CA ASN A 651 -6.30 19.64 19.23
C ASN A 651 -6.33 18.18 18.75
N ALA A 652 -7.43 17.81 18.09
CA ALA A 652 -7.63 16.47 17.56
C ALA A 652 -8.11 16.54 16.11
N CYS A 653 -7.59 15.66 15.27
CA CYS A 653 -8.07 15.42 13.91
C CYS A 653 -9.08 14.27 13.89
N ASP A 654 -8.85 13.25 14.70
CA ASP A 654 -9.72 12.10 14.90
C ASP A 654 -10.74 12.38 16.01
N GLU A 655 -11.90 11.79 15.88
CA GLU A 655 -12.97 11.83 16.87
C GLU A 655 -12.49 11.25 18.21
N ASN A 656 -12.80 11.95 19.29
CA ASN A 656 -12.59 11.44 20.64
C ASN A 656 -13.70 10.47 21.04
N ASN A 657 -13.37 9.48 21.86
CA ASN A 657 -14.39 8.62 22.47
C ASN A 657 -15.16 9.40 23.54
N TRP A 658 -16.38 9.83 23.20
CA TRP A 658 -17.31 10.54 24.07
C TRP A 658 -18.37 9.61 24.68
N ALA A 659 -18.48 8.36 24.21
CA ALA A 659 -19.49 7.41 24.63
C ALA A 659 -19.40 7.09 26.12
N GLN A 660 -20.48 7.37 26.85
CA GLN A 660 -20.59 7.18 28.30
C GLN A 660 -21.98 6.66 28.67
N VAL A 661 -22.11 6.02 29.83
CA VAL A 661 -23.38 5.47 30.32
C VAL A 661 -24.45 6.56 30.43
N LYS A 662 -24.05 7.78 30.84
CA LYS A 662 -24.96 8.94 30.92
C LYS A 662 -25.57 9.36 29.56
N TYR A 663 -24.99 8.89 28.45
CA TYR A 663 -25.47 9.12 27.08
C TYR A 663 -25.97 7.84 26.40
N GLY A 664 -26.24 6.77 27.17
CA GLY A 664 -26.82 5.52 26.65
C GLY A 664 -25.82 4.44 26.25
N ALA A 665 -24.51 4.65 26.40
CA ALA A 665 -23.51 3.62 26.11
C ALA A 665 -23.56 2.47 27.15
N PRO A 666 -23.16 1.24 26.79
CA PRO A 666 -23.18 0.09 27.70
C PRO A 666 -22.19 0.19 28.87
N THR A 667 -21.16 1.03 28.72
CA THR A 667 -20.14 1.34 29.73
C THR A 667 -19.54 2.71 29.38
N ASP A 668 -18.68 3.25 30.24
CA ASP A 668 -17.92 4.46 29.91
C ASP A 668 -16.74 4.12 29.01
N TYR A 669 -16.61 4.89 27.92
CA TYR A 669 -15.60 4.77 26.87
C TYR A 669 -15.45 3.35 26.30
N PRO A 670 -16.55 2.73 25.81
CA PRO A 670 -16.47 1.44 25.14
C PRO A 670 -15.57 1.53 23.91
N ASN A 671 -14.79 0.49 23.63
CA ASN A 671 -13.98 0.44 22.40
C ASN A 671 -14.85 0.46 21.14
N SER A 672 -16.12 0.04 21.25
CA SER A 672 -17.09 0.10 20.16
C SER A 672 -17.51 1.51 19.74
N ALA A 673 -17.01 2.56 20.39
CA ALA A 673 -17.13 3.92 19.89
C ALA A 673 -16.58 4.08 18.45
N SER A 674 -15.68 3.20 18.01
CA SER A 674 -15.20 3.12 16.62
C SER A 674 -16.29 2.82 15.59
N CYS A 675 -17.39 2.21 16.01
CA CYS A 675 -18.54 1.86 15.18
C CYS A 675 -19.61 2.96 15.17
N GLY A 676 -19.59 3.84 16.16
CA GLY A 676 -20.63 4.83 16.37
C GLY A 676 -20.72 5.29 17.82
N GLN A 677 -21.15 6.54 18.01
CA GLN A 677 -21.40 7.14 19.33
C GLN A 677 -22.76 7.87 19.31
N LEU A 678 -23.39 8.03 20.48
CA LEU A 678 -24.67 8.75 20.62
C LEU A 678 -25.77 8.17 19.69
N ASP A 679 -25.98 6.85 19.75
CA ASP A 679 -26.92 6.07 18.92
C ASP A 679 -26.69 6.09 17.40
N GLN A 680 -25.58 6.67 16.94
CA GLN A 680 -25.17 6.62 15.54
C GLN A 680 -24.53 5.26 15.22
N LYS A 681 -24.64 4.84 13.95
CA LYS A 681 -23.96 3.67 13.38
C LYS A 681 -23.24 4.07 12.11
N TYR A 682 -21.95 4.35 12.21
CA TYR A 682 -21.19 5.00 11.14
C TYR A 682 -21.07 4.14 9.87
N ALA A 683 -21.01 2.81 10.02
CA ALA A 683 -20.96 1.89 8.89
C ALA A 683 -22.28 1.86 8.08
N ASP A 684 -23.40 2.22 8.71
CA ASP A 684 -24.73 2.23 8.09
C ASP A 684 -25.05 3.56 7.40
N TYR A 685 -24.12 4.54 7.41
CA TYR A 685 -24.32 5.79 6.69
C TYR A 685 -24.39 5.51 5.20
N GLY A 686 -25.48 5.97 4.58
CA GLY A 686 -25.85 5.66 3.20
C GLY A 686 -26.52 4.31 2.99
N TYR A 687 -26.76 3.50 4.01
CA TYR A 687 -27.54 2.27 3.85
C TYR A 687 -29.04 2.58 3.92
N ASN A 688 -29.79 2.18 2.90
CA ASN A 688 -31.25 2.26 2.91
C ASN A 688 -31.85 0.93 3.42
N PRO A 689 -32.43 0.89 4.62
CA PRO A 689 -32.99 -0.34 5.18
C PRO A 689 -34.28 -0.80 4.48
N VAL A 690 -34.94 0.05 3.68
CA VAL A 690 -36.16 -0.30 2.94
C VAL A 690 -35.82 -1.06 1.66
N THR A 691 -34.81 -0.60 0.93
CA THR A 691 -34.36 -1.22 -0.34
C THR A 691 -33.28 -2.26 -0.13
N GLY A 692 -32.60 -2.24 1.03
CA GLY A 692 -31.45 -3.09 1.33
C GLY A 692 -30.20 -2.71 0.53
N LYS A 693 -30.15 -1.49 -0.03
CA LYS A 693 -29.07 -1.01 -0.89
C LYS A 693 -28.28 0.10 -0.23
N ASP A 694 -27.02 0.18 -0.62
CA ASP A 694 -26.15 1.29 -0.29
C ASP A 694 -26.34 2.45 -1.27
N HIS A 695 -26.16 3.66 -0.75
CA HIS A 695 -25.95 4.85 -1.55
C HIS A 695 -24.78 4.61 -2.51
N PRO A 696 -24.86 5.06 -3.78
CA PRO A 696 -23.85 4.75 -4.80
C PRO A 696 -22.43 5.19 -4.46
N TYR A 697 -22.27 6.20 -3.60
CA TYR A 697 -20.97 6.69 -3.12
C TYR A 697 -20.52 6.11 -1.77
N SER A 698 -21.21 5.13 -1.20
CA SER A 698 -20.74 4.54 0.05
C SER A 698 -19.54 3.64 -0.16
N CYS A 699 -18.46 3.87 0.59
CA CYS A 699 -17.30 2.99 0.56
C CYS A 699 -17.72 1.52 0.76
N PRO A 700 -17.00 0.54 0.16
CA PRO A 700 -17.26 -0.86 0.44
C PRO A 700 -17.06 -1.18 1.93
N ARG A 701 -17.86 -2.11 2.46
CA ARG A 701 -17.61 -2.64 3.81
C ARG A 701 -16.35 -3.50 3.80
N ASN A 702 -15.53 -3.39 4.84
CA ASN A 702 -14.28 -4.15 4.98
C ASN A 702 -14.16 -4.68 6.41
N SER A 703 -14.49 -5.95 6.63
CA SER A 703 -14.30 -6.62 7.93
C SER A 703 -12.82 -6.79 8.29
N LYS A 704 -11.92 -6.77 7.30
CA LYS A 704 -10.47 -6.94 7.49
C LYS A 704 -9.73 -5.62 7.79
N LEU A 705 -10.44 -4.55 8.15
CA LEU A 705 -9.84 -3.24 8.39
C LEU A 705 -9.11 -3.18 9.74
N GLU A 706 -7.83 -2.80 9.72
CA GLU A 706 -7.00 -2.58 10.92
C GLU A 706 -6.46 -1.15 10.95
N LEU A 707 -6.98 -0.30 11.84
CA LEU A 707 -6.56 1.09 11.95
C LEU A 707 -6.67 1.60 13.40
N SER A 708 -5.76 2.49 13.76
CA SER A 708 -5.82 3.29 14.98
C SER A 708 -5.91 4.77 14.62
N ALA A 709 -6.67 5.53 15.39
CA ALA A 709 -6.66 6.99 15.34
C ALA A 709 -5.25 7.51 15.69
N ASN A 710 -4.82 8.57 15.01
CA ASN A 710 -3.52 9.20 15.25
C ASN A 710 -3.57 10.21 16.38
N THR A 711 -4.71 10.88 16.51
CA THR A 711 -4.90 12.00 17.42
C THR A 711 -6.04 11.69 18.38
N HIS A 712 -6.00 12.32 19.54
CA HIS A 712 -6.96 12.11 20.61
C HIS A 712 -6.82 13.24 21.63
N ALA A 713 -7.77 13.29 22.56
CA ALA A 713 -7.79 14.15 23.71
C ALA A 713 -6.59 13.93 24.66
N SER A 714 -6.03 14.99 25.23
CA SER A 714 -4.83 14.91 26.09
C SER A 714 -5.02 15.33 27.55
N TRP A 715 -6.27 15.43 28.02
CA TRP A 715 -6.57 15.73 29.43
C TRP A 715 -6.21 14.54 30.35
N TYR A 716 -6.24 14.76 31.66
CA TYR A 716 -5.88 13.71 32.62
C TYR A 716 -6.93 12.58 32.59
N GLY A 717 -6.50 11.35 32.26
CA GLY A 717 -7.40 10.21 32.06
C GLY A 717 -8.18 10.27 30.76
N ALA A 718 -7.71 11.05 29.77
CA ALA A 718 -8.36 11.13 28.48
C ALA A 718 -8.49 9.76 27.81
N PRO A 719 -9.60 9.51 27.08
CA PRO A 719 -9.80 8.29 26.32
C PRO A 719 -8.64 8.03 25.37
N ALA A 720 -8.30 6.76 25.20
CA ALA A 720 -7.32 6.35 24.20
C ALA A 720 -7.81 6.66 22.77
N PRO A 721 -6.87 6.72 21.80
CA PRO A 721 -7.22 6.71 20.39
C PRO A 721 -8.20 5.57 20.06
N ILE A 722 -9.23 5.91 19.30
CA ILE A 722 -10.21 4.95 18.77
C ILE A 722 -9.51 4.01 17.78
N PHE A 723 -9.94 2.75 17.70
CA PHE A 723 -9.39 1.79 16.75
C PHE A 723 -10.42 0.79 16.21
N VAL A 724 -10.07 0.14 15.11
CA VAL A 724 -10.80 -0.95 14.47
C VAL A 724 -9.84 -2.09 14.19
N ALA A 725 -10.31 -3.32 14.39
CA ALA A 725 -9.60 -4.53 14.05
C ALA A 725 -10.61 -5.65 13.72
N PRO A 726 -10.22 -6.65 12.90
CA PRO A 726 -11.00 -7.86 12.70
C PRO A 726 -11.20 -8.62 14.01
N ASP A 727 -12.29 -9.37 14.12
CA ASP A 727 -12.52 -10.20 15.31
C ASP A 727 -11.45 -11.29 15.43
N ALA A 728 -10.97 -11.84 14.31
CA ALA A 728 -9.91 -12.83 14.31
C ALA A 728 -8.61 -12.30 14.95
N VAL A 729 -8.21 -11.05 14.66
CA VAL A 729 -7.03 -10.40 15.29
C VAL A 729 -7.21 -10.31 16.80
N LEU A 730 -8.34 -9.78 17.25
CA LEU A 730 -8.56 -9.58 18.68
C LEU A 730 -8.78 -10.89 19.43
N GLN A 731 -9.30 -11.93 18.78
CA GLN A 731 -9.40 -13.29 19.35
C GLN A 731 -8.03 -13.93 19.51
N GLU A 732 -7.17 -13.88 18.48
CA GLU A 732 -5.79 -14.39 18.54
C GLU A 732 -5.00 -13.73 19.68
N GLU A 733 -5.23 -12.44 19.90
CA GLU A 733 -4.60 -11.65 20.97
C GLU A 733 -5.28 -11.79 22.35
N GLY A 734 -6.37 -12.55 22.48
CA GLY A 734 -7.10 -12.72 23.74
C GLY A 734 -7.83 -11.46 24.23
N LYS A 735 -8.19 -10.55 23.30
CA LYS A 735 -8.77 -9.21 23.55
C LYS A 735 -10.28 -9.14 23.29
N LEU A 736 -10.92 -10.25 22.94
CA LEU A 736 -12.38 -10.39 22.84
C LEU A 736 -12.94 -11.33 23.91
N VAL A 737 -14.10 -10.96 24.46
CA VAL A 737 -14.87 -11.79 25.40
C VAL A 737 -16.26 -11.99 24.82
N ALA A 738 -16.61 -13.25 24.51
CA ALA A 738 -17.89 -13.60 23.87
C ALA A 738 -18.22 -12.74 22.64
N GLY A 739 -17.22 -12.53 21.76
CA GLY A 739 -17.36 -11.71 20.54
C GLY A 739 -17.49 -10.20 20.78
N SER A 740 -17.26 -9.73 22.01
CA SER A 740 -17.38 -8.31 22.37
C SER A 740 -16.04 -7.70 22.76
N ALA A 741 -15.82 -6.46 22.31
CA ALA A 741 -14.65 -5.68 22.66
C ALA A 741 -14.73 -5.12 24.09
N GLY A 742 -13.58 -4.71 24.60
CA GLY A 742 -13.40 -4.09 25.91
C GLY A 742 -13.81 -2.61 25.99
N ARG A 743 -13.21 -1.89 26.93
CA ARG A 743 -13.39 -0.44 27.10
C ARG A 743 -12.09 0.24 27.54
N TRP A 744 -12.09 1.57 27.51
CA TRP A 744 -11.08 2.35 28.19
C TRP A 744 -11.48 2.62 29.65
N ASN A 745 -10.64 2.21 30.59
CA ASN A 745 -10.77 2.61 31.98
C ASN A 745 -9.96 3.89 32.20
N HIS A 746 -10.61 5.01 32.47
CA HIS A 746 -9.96 6.31 32.68
C HIS A 746 -9.28 6.47 34.05
N ASN A 747 -9.37 5.45 34.92
CA ASN A 747 -8.76 5.46 36.26
C ASN A 747 -7.27 5.07 36.24
N GLY A 748 -6.61 5.21 37.39
CA GLY A 748 -5.19 4.85 37.56
C GLY A 748 -4.23 6.00 37.25
N HIS A 749 -2.93 5.71 37.34
CA HIS A 749 -1.87 6.67 37.08
C HIS A 749 -0.66 5.97 36.44
N CYS A 750 -0.09 6.59 35.39
CA CYS A 750 1.14 6.13 34.76
C CYS A 750 2.34 6.74 35.47
N GLN A 751 3.20 5.89 36.07
CA GLN A 751 4.37 6.35 36.84
C GLN A 751 5.30 7.24 36.02
N THR A 752 5.51 6.86 34.75
CA THR A 752 6.27 7.63 33.77
C THR A 752 5.33 8.02 32.63
N LYS A 753 5.44 9.26 32.17
CA LYS A 753 4.71 9.73 30.98
C LYS A 753 5.56 9.42 29.75
N PRO A 754 5.11 8.57 28.82
CA PRO A 754 5.89 8.26 27.63
C PRO A 754 6.09 9.53 26.80
N THR A 755 7.32 9.81 26.36
CA THR A 755 7.59 10.95 25.45
C THR A 755 7.42 10.57 23.98
N SER A 756 7.45 9.29 23.68
CA SER A 756 7.25 8.69 22.37
C SER A 756 6.57 7.33 22.51
N ILE A 757 6.07 6.80 21.40
CA ILE A 757 5.42 5.49 21.30
C ILE A 757 5.97 4.75 20.07
N ASP A 758 5.76 3.44 20.03
CA ASP A 758 5.99 2.66 18.82
C ASP A 758 4.88 2.93 17.79
N GLU A 759 5.16 3.84 16.85
CA GLU A 759 4.23 4.21 15.78
C GLU A 759 3.98 3.08 14.77
N ASN A 760 4.79 2.01 14.80
CA ASN A 760 4.61 0.81 13.97
C ASN A 760 3.73 -0.27 14.63
N LYS A 761 3.20 0.03 15.82
CA LYS A 761 2.21 -0.79 16.51
C LYS A 761 0.88 -0.11 16.51
N GLN A 762 -0.16 -0.89 16.26
CA GLN A 762 -1.53 -0.49 16.48
C GLN A 762 -1.77 -0.22 17.96
N VAL A 763 -2.75 0.62 18.29
CA VAL A 763 -2.97 1.07 19.68
C VAL A 763 -3.28 -0.09 20.65
N TRP A 764 -3.86 -1.18 20.15
CA TRP A 764 -4.14 -2.40 20.92
C TRP A 764 -2.93 -3.33 21.08
N GLU A 765 -1.86 -3.15 20.30
CA GLU A 765 -0.60 -3.90 20.41
C GLU A 765 0.37 -3.27 21.43
N ARG A 766 0.10 -2.02 21.87
CA ARG A 766 0.97 -1.26 22.77
C ARG A 766 0.76 -1.66 24.23
N ALA A 767 1.82 -1.54 25.02
CA ALA A 767 1.78 -1.86 26.44
C ALA A 767 1.00 -0.82 27.26
N ASN A 768 0.57 -1.21 28.46
CA ASN A 768 -0.06 -0.29 29.41
C ASN A 768 0.86 0.90 29.71
N CYS A 769 0.28 2.11 29.76
CA CYS A 769 1.02 3.37 29.91
C CYS A 769 1.97 3.73 28.75
N GLU A 770 1.86 3.05 27.60
CA GLU A 770 2.58 3.34 26.35
C GLU A 770 1.61 3.49 25.16
N ILE A 771 0.35 3.80 25.43
CA ILE A 771 -0.72 3.84 24.41
C ILE A 771 -0.56 5.05 23.49
N TYR A 772 -0.19 6.19 24.07
CA TYR A 772 0.04 7.44 23.34
C TYR A 772 1.07 8.33 24.06
N ALA A 773 1.76 9.18 23.31
CA ALA A 773 2.74 10.11 23.88
C ALA A 773 2.06 11.08 24.87
N GLY A 774 2.63 11.21 26.06
CA GLY A 774 2.13 12.05 27.14
C GLY A 774 1.04 11.40 28.01
N GLN A 775 0.76 10.10 27.86
CA GLN A 775 -0.23 9.39 28.68
C GLN A 775 0.01 9.57 30.18
N LYS A 776 -1.03 10.04 30.88
CA LYS A 776 -0.97 10.33 32.34
C LYS A 776 -1.68 9.27 33.17
N ALA A 777 -2.71 8.65 32.61
CA ALA A 777 -3.60 7.71 33.29
C ALA A 777 -4.36 6.87 32.26
N GLY A 778 -5.10 5.89 32.75
CA GLY A 778 -5.99 5.03 31.98
C GLY A 778 -5.31 3.84 31.32
N ALA A 779 -6.12 2.81 31.03
CA ALA A 779 -5.71 1.57 30.38
C ALA A 779 -6.88 0.89 29.68
N PHE A 780 -6.60 0.06 28.68
CA PHE A 780 -7.62 -0.81 28.08
C PHE A 780 -8.01 -1.94 29.05
N MET A 781 -9.30 -2.20 29.13
CA MET A 781 -9.92 -3.32 29.85
C MET A 781 -10.57 -4.25 28.83
N TRP A 782 -10.03 -5.44 28.64
CA TRP A 782 -10.53 -6.44 27.68
C TRP A 782 -11.59 -7.36 28.33
N ASP A 783 -12.68 -6.76 28.82
CA ASP A 783 -13.72 -7.41 29.64
C ASP A 783 -15.05 -7.64 28.90
N GLY A 784 -15.11 -7.38 27.59
CA GLY A 784 -16.33 -7.51 26.79
C GLY A 784 -17.39 -6.44 27.06
N SER A 785 -17.07 -5.40 27.84
CA SER A 785 -18.03 -4.39 28.28
C SER A 785 -18.62 -3.52 27.17
N SER A 786 -18.04 -3.50 25.96
CA SER A 786 -18.67 -2.87 24.79
C SER A 786 -19.94 -3.59 24.33
N LYS A 787 -20.12 -4.87 24.69
CA LYS A 787 -21.26 -5.72 24.26
C LYS A 787 -21.45 -5.84 22.74
N GLN A 788 -20.42 -5.52 21.95
CA GLN A 788 -20.40 -5.70 20.51
C GLN A 788 -18.96 -5.82 20.01
N SER A 789 -18.83 -6.46 18.84
CA SER A 789 -17.62 -6.47 18.03
C SER A 789 -17.31 -5.06 17.49
N ILE A 790 -16.06 -4.86 17.09
CA ILE A 790 -15.64 -3.66 16.34
C ILE A 790 -15.24 -3.96 14.89
N GLU A 791 -15.42 -5.20 14.44
CA GLU A 791 -15.14 -5.61 13.08
C GLU A 791 -15.99 -4.83 12.06
N GLY A 792 -15.39 -4.41 10.95
CA GLY A 792 -16.09 -3.66 9.91
C GLY A 792 -16.44 -2.22 10.26
N CYS A 793 -15.96 -1.72 11.41
CA CYS A 793 -16.07 -0.31 11.80
C CYS A 793 -14.97 0.54 11.13
N GLY A 794 -14.56 1.68 11.71
CA GLY A 794 -13.46 2.49 11.14
C GLY A 794 -13.86 3.85 10.57
N TRP A 795 -15.15 4.18 10.61
CA TRP A 795 -15.73 5.36 9.97
C TRP A 795 -16.02 6.51 10.95
N TRP A 796 -15.25 6.63 12.04
CA TRP A 796 -15.34 7.75 12.99
C TRP A 796 -14.91 9.08 12.37
N GLY A 797 -15.27 10.17 13.03
CA GLY A 797 -15.03 11.53 12.56
C GLY A 797 -13.55 11.83 12.33
N ARG A 798 -13.21 12.37 11.15
CA ARG A 798 -11.85 12.83 10.81
C ARG A 798 -11.81 14.19 10.14
N GLY A 799 -10.70 14.89 10.35
CA GLY A 799 -10.47 16.22 9.78
C GLY A 799 -11.31 17.30 10.46
N VAL A 800 -11.24 18.51 9.92
CA VAL A 800 -11.61 19.71 10.66
C VAL A 800 -13.12 19.84 10.98
N ILE A 801 -13.97 19.20 10.17
CA ILE A 801 -15.43 19.15 10.37
C ILE A 801 -15.93 17.77 10.84
N GLN A 802 -15.02 16.84 11.19
CA GLN A 802 -15.37 15.45 11.56
C GLN A 802 -16.18 14.73 10.47
N THR A 803 -15.58 14.55 9.29
CA THR A 803 -16.15 13.68 8.24
C THR A 803 -16.38 12.30 8.83
N THR A 804 -17.64 11.89 8.93
CA THR A 804 -18.07 10.71 9.68
C THR A 804 -18.96 9.83 8.81
N GLY A 805 -18.76 8.50 8.89
CA GLY A 805 -19.61 7.51 8.25
C GLY A 805 -19.27 7.19 6.80
N ARG A 806 -19.59 5.95 6.41
CA ARG A 806 -19.14 5.31 5.17
C ARG A 806 -19.51 6.06 3.89
N GLN A 807 -20.70 6.66 3.85
CA GLN A 807 -21.14 7.49 2.71
C GLN A 807 -20.32 8.77 2.55
N ASN A 808 -20.00 9.46 3.64
CA ASN A 808 -19.30 10.74 3.57
C ASN A 808 -17.84 10.55 3.15
N PHE A 809 -17.16 9.56 3.73
CA PHE A 809 -15.82 9.17 3.27
C PHE A 809 -15.82 8.73 1.82
N GLY A 810 -16.81 7.94 1.39
CA GLY A 810 -16.86 7.46 0.02
C GLY A 810 -17.17 8.56 -1.00
N THR A 811 -18.05 9.49 -0.67
CA THR A 811 -18.33 10.66 -1.50
C THR A 811 -17.07 11.51 -1.67
N LEU A 812 -16.35 11.79 -0.57
CA LEU A 812 -15.06 12.48 -0.62
C LEU A 812 -14.06 11.70 -1.49
N ASN A 813 -13.87 10.40 -1.22
CA ASN A 813 -12.92 9.56 -1.96
C ASN A 813 -13.21 9.49 -3.47
N HIS A 814 -14.49 9.45 -3.86
CA HIS A 814 -14.90 9.41 -5.26
C HIS A 814 -14.43 10.63 -6.04
N PHE A 815 -14.55 11.83 -5.44
CA PHE A 815 -14.29 13.06 -6.17
C PHE A 815 -12.87 13.61 -6.01
N ILE A 816 -12.14 13.24 -4.96
CA ILE A 816 -10.77 13.76 -4.75
C ILE A 816 -9.68 12.68 -4.74
N GLY A 817 -10.04 11.42 -4.50
CA GLY A 817 -9.11 10.30 -4.38
C GLY A 817 -9.33 9.22 -5.44
N ARG A 818 -8.88 7.98 -5.13
CA ARG A 818 -9.13 6.82 -6.00
C ARG A 818 -10.56 6.32 -5.85
N SER A 819 -11.41 6.72 -6.80
CA SER A 819 -12.82 6.34 -6.83
C SER A 819 -13.04 4.83 -6.63
N HIS A 820 -14.02 4.51 -5.78
CA HIS A 820 -14.50 3.16 -5.50
C HIS A 820 -15.82 2.85 -6.22
N VAL A 821 -16.40 3.86 -6.89
CA VAL A 821 -17.69 3.77 -7.56
C VAL A 821 -17.53 2.97 -8.84
N ASP A 822 -18.46 2.06 -9.08
CA ASP A 822 -18.53 1.27 -10.30
C ASP A 822 -18.79 2.19 -11.51
N PRO A 823 -17.87 2.26 -12.50
CA PRO A 823 -18.03 3.12 -13.66
C PRO A 823 -19.31 2.88 -14.46
N GLU A 824 -19.87 1.66 -14.42
CA GLU A 824 -21.13 1.36 -15.13
C GLU A 824 -22.35 2.05 -14.49
N THR A 825 -22.24 2.50 -13.23
CA THR A 825 -23.33 3.21 -12.54
C THR A 825 -23.39 4.71 -12.86
N VAL A 826 -22.32 5.26 -13.44
CA VAL A 826 -22.24 6.69 -13.81
C VAL A 826 -23.35 7.04 -14.79
N GLY A 827 -24.03 8.16 -14.55
CA GLY A 827 -25.18 8.63 -15.32
C GLY A 827 -26.51 7.97 -14.96
N GLN A 828 -26.52 7.00 -14.05
CA GLN A 828 -27.76 6.38 -13.55
C GLN A 828 -28.23 7.07 -12.27
N THR A 829 -29.54 7.01 -12.00
CA THR A 829 -30.11 7.43 -10.71
C THR A 829 -30.25 6.22 -9.79
N ILE A 830 -29.49 6.19 -8.70
CA ILE A 830 -29.48 5.10 -7.72
C ILE A 830 -29.83 5.68 -6.35
N GLU A 831 -30.83 5.09 -5.67
CA GLU A 831 -31.33 5.58 -4.38
C GLU A 831 -31.68 7.08 -4.38
N GLY A 832 -32.19 7.59 -5.52
CA GLY A 832 -32.55 9.01 -5.69
C GLY A 832 -31.39 9.94 -6.07
N THR A 833 -30.16 9.43 -6.15
CA THR A 833 -28.96 10.20 -6.50
C THR A 833 -28.52 9.91 -7.93
N LEU A 834 -28.37 10.96 -8.75
CA LEU A 834 -27.68 10.84 -10.05
C LEU A 834 -26.18 10.62 -9.79
N VAL A 835 -25.65 9.50 -10.26
CA VAL A 835 -24.23 9.18 -10.09
C VAL A 835 -23.41 9.95 -11.11
N GLU A 836 -22.49 10.77 -10.62
CA GLU A 836 -21.56 11.56 -11.41
C GLU A 836 -20.26 10.78 -11.65
N ALA A 837 -19.50 11.20 -12.66
CA ALA A 837 -18.19 10.63 -12.92
C ALA A 837 -17.16 11.20 -11.94
N ALA A 838 -16.18 10.38 -11.54
CA ALA A 838 -15.00 10.88 -10.86
C ALA A 838 -14.16 11.76 -11.81
N PRO A 839 -13.41 12.75 -11.31
CA PRO A 839 -12.46 13.49 -12.13
C PRO A 839 -11.42 12.55 -12.77
N ALA A 840 -11.02 12.83 -14.02
CA ALA A 840 -10.01 12.05 -14.71
C ALA A 840 -8.60 12.20 -14.09
N ASN A 841 -8.34 13.31 -13.40
CA ASN A 841 -7.09 13.61 -12.70
C ASN A 841 -7.40 14.16 -11.29
N PRO A 842 -7.83 13.30 -10.35
CA PRO A 842 -8.18 13.72 -8.99
C PRO A 842 -6.98 14.34 -8.27
N LEU A 843 -7.22 15.40 -7.48
CA LEU A 843 -6.18 16.13 -6.75
C LEU A 843 -5.33 15.24 -5.83
N TYR A 844 -5.92 14.19 -5.28
CA TYR A 844 -5.29 13.24 -4.36
C TYR A 844 -5.42 11.81 -4.89
N ALA A 845 -5.18 11.61 -6.19
CA ALA A 845 -5.24 10.30 -6.86
C ALA A 845 -4.29 9.24 -6.26
N ASP A 846 -3.31 9.64 -5.46
CA ASP A 846 -2.43 8.77 -4.67
C ASP A 846 -3.09 8.26 -3.38
N LEU A 847 -4.22 8.82 -2.96
CA LEU A 847 -4.92 8.47 -1.74
C LEU A 847 -6.16 7.61 -2.01
N ASP A 848 -6.41 6.68 -1.10
CA ASP A 848 -7.60 5.83 -1.10
C ASP A 848 -8.25 5.84 0.29
N LEU A 849 -9.13 6.81 0.51
CA LEU A 849 -9.77 7.05 1.81
C LEU A 849 -10.80 5.98 2.17
N CYS A 850 -11.26 5.19 1.19
CA CYS A 850 -12.15 4.06 1.46
C CYS A 850 -11.37 2.82 1.91
N SER A 851 -10.10 2.67 1.52
CA SER A 851 -9.22 1.59 2.00
C SER A 851 -8.48 1.98 3.28
N ASN A 852 -8.16 3.26 3.44
CA ASN A 852 -7.55 3.81 4.64
C ASN A 852 -8.11 5.22 4.96
N PRO A 853 -9.25 5.31 5.68
CA PRO A 853 -9.80 6.60 6.10
C PRO A 853 -8.87 7.40 7.02
N GLN A 854 -7.87 6.76 7.66
CA GLN A 854 -6.91 7.43 8.54
C GLN A 854 -6.01 8.42 7.80
N LEU A 855 -5.87 8.30 6.48
CA LEU A 855 -5.07 9.21 5.64
C LEU A 855 -5.45 10.68 5.81
N ILE A 856 -6.70 11.00 6.16
CA ILE A 856 -7.12 12.38 6.45
C ILE A 856 -6.31 12.99 7.61
N CYS A 857 -5.91 12.18 8.59
CA CYS A 857 -5.24 12.59 9.81
C CYS A 857 -3.80 12.06 9.94
N SER A 858 -3.33 11.22 9.02
CA SER A 858 -1.99 10.61 9.08
C SER A 858 -0.99 11.14 8.08
N THR A 859 -1.43 11.60 6.91
CA THR A 859 -0.51 12.00 5.84
C THR A 859 0.38 13.18 6.26
N GLU A 860 1.68 13.07 6.01
CA GLU A 860 2.65 14.14 6.18
C GLU A 860 2.96 14.82 4.84
N GLU A 861 2.68 14.18 3.71
CA GLU A 861 2.85 14.77 2.36
C GLU A 861 1.66 15.66 1.94
N ASN A 862 0.44 15.28 2.33
CA ASN A 862 -0.81 15.98 2.00
C ASN A 862 -1.48 16.60 3.23
N THR A 863 -0.73 17.32 4.08
CA THR A 863 -1.21 17.83 5.38
C THR A 863 -2.48 18.67 5.30
N GLU A 864 -2.75 19.31 4.16
CA GLU A 864 -3.93 20.11 3.93
C GLU A 864 -5.23 19.29 3.81
N ILE A 865 -5.16 17.96 3.61
CA ILE A 865 -6.35 17.13 3.36
C ILE A 865 -7.38 17.18 4.50
N LYS A 866 -6.92 17.37 5.74
CA LYS A 866 -7.78 17.53 6.92
C LYS A 866 -8.70 18.75 6.81
N TRP A 867 -8.24 19.79 6.09
CA TRP A 867 -9.02 20.98 5.74
C TRP A 867 -9.86 20.74 4.49
N ILE A 868 -9.30 20.09 3.46
CA ILE A 868 -10.02 19.74 2.22
C ILE A 868 -11.29 18.97 2.54
N ALA A 869 -11.24 17.97 3.44
CA ALA A 869 -12.42 17.20 3.83
C ALA A 869 -13.56 18.11 4.35
N GLY A 870 -13.22 19.13 5.14
CA GLY A 870 -14.19 20.11 5.64
C GLY A 870 -14.65 21.10 4.57
N LEU A 871 -13.74 21.60 3.74
CA LEU A 871 -14.06 22.52 2.65
C LEU A 871 -14.92 21.86 1.58
N PHE A 872 -14.69 20.58 1.28
CA PHE A 872 -15.53 19.78 0.41
C PHE A 872 -16.97 19.76 0.92
N PHE A 873 -17.19 19.34 2.17
CA PHE A 873 -18.51 19.40 2.81
C PHE A 873 -19.11 20.81 2.77
N TRP A 874 -18.30 21.84 3.05
CA TRP A 874 -18.76 23.22 3.03
C TRP A 874 -19.28 23.64 1.65
N MET A 875 -18.53 23.35 0.58
CA MET A 875 -18.94 23.66 -0.78
C MET A 875 -20.21 22.91 -1.18
N THR A 876 -20.24 21.60 -0.95
CA THR A 876 -21.32 20.74 -1.46
C THR A 876 -22.61 20.82 -0.64
N SER A 877 -22.51 21.15 0.65
CA SER A 877 -23.65 21.06 1.57
C SER A 877 -24.06 22.40 2.18
N VAL A 878 -23.13 23.36 2.30
CA VAL A 878 -23.40 24.67 2.92
C VAL A 878 -23.54 25.77 1.87
N GLN A 879 -22.54 25.93 0.99
CA GLN A 879 -22.61 26.92 -0.10
C GLN A 879 -23.68 26.54 -1.12
N ASN A 880 -23.79 25.25 -1.43
CA ASN A 880 -24.78 24.71 -2.34
C ASN A 880 -26.07 24.21 -1.63
N TYR A 881 -26.34 24.65 -0.40
CA TYR A 881 -27.55 24.24 0.31
C TYR A 881 -28.80 24.59 -0.51
N SER A 882 -29.72 23.62 -0.59
CA SER A 882 -30.98 23.78 -1.29
C SER A 882 -32.09 23.03 -0.54
N ASP A 883 -33.24 23.67 -0.38
CA ASP A 883 -34.44 23.12 0.26
C ASP A 883 -35.64 23.29 -0.67
N VAL A 884 -35.55 22.74 -1.89
CA VAL A 884 -36.57 22.92 -2.94
C VAL A 884 -37.93 22.43 -2.44
N GLY A 885 -38.89 23.36 -2.34
CA GLY A 885 -40.25 23.08 -1.87
C GLY A 885 -40.40 22.96 -0.35
N GLY A 886 -39.31 23.13 0.42
CA GLY A 886 -39.31 23.14 1.87
C GLY A 886 -39.40 24.56 2.49
N PRO A 887 -39.40 24.66 3.83
CA PRO A 887 -39.55 25.92 4.55
C PRO A 887 -38.40 26.91 4.33
N TYR A 888 -37.23 26.44 3.87
CA TYR A 888 -36.04 27.26 3.61
C TYR A 888 -35.73 27.42 2.11
N ALA A 889 -36.69 27.16 1.23
CA ALA A 889 -36.50 27.24 -0.23
C ALA A 889 -35.98 28.59 -0.75
N ALA A 890 -36.20 29.69 -0.01
CA ALA A 890 -35.74 31.02 -0.37
C ALA A 890 -34.33 31.36 0.15
N TRP A 891 -33.75 30.50 0.99
CA TRP A 891 -32.43 30.74 1.56
C TRP A 891 -31.34 30.42 0.54
N ASN A 892 -30.39 31.33 0.35
CA ASN A 892 -29.23 31.12 -0.51
C ASN A 892 -27.96 31.61 0.20
N TYR A 893 -26.93 30.77 0.25
CA TYR A 893 -25.69 31.09 0.95
C TYR A 893 -25.04 32.40 0.48
N HIS A 894 -24.96 32.61 -0.84
CA HIS A 894 -24.27 33.76 -1.41
C HIS A 894 -25.02 35.05 -1.14
N ASP A 895 -26.35 35.03 -1.27
CA ASP A 895 -27.19 36.20 -0.99
C ASP A 895 -27.16 36.58 0.49
N GLU A 896 -27.20 35.60 1.38
CA GLU A 896 -27.16 35.82 2.84
C GLU A 896 -25.79 36.31 3.32
N LEU A 897 -24.69 35.80 2.74
CA LEU A 897 -23.35 36.31 3.01
C LEU A 897 -23.20 37.77 2.56
N LYS A 898 -23.65 38.08 1.34
CA LYS A 898 -23.64 39.44 0.79
C LYS A 898 -24.48 40.37 1.66
N ALA A 899 -25.70 39.97 2.01
CA ALA A 899 -26.59 40.75 2.87
C ALA A 899 -25.96 41.04 4.24
N TYR A 900 -25.23 40.08 4.83
CA TYR A 900 -24.51 40.28 6.08
C TYR A 900 -23.39 41.33 5.93
N VAL A 901 -22.57 41.22 4.88
CA VAL A 901 -21.46 42.15 4.64
C VAL A 901 -21.96 43.56 4.27
N ASP A 902 -22.92 43.65 3.36
CA ASP A 902 -23.49 44.90 2.86
C ASP A 902 -24.32 45.60 3.95
N GLY A 903 -24.91 44.83 4.86
CA GLY A 903 -25.58 45.30 6.07
C GLY A 903 -24.63 45.76 7.20
N GLY A 904 -23.32 45.83 6.94
CA GLY A 904 -22.33 46.31 7.90
C GLY A 904 -21.85 45.26 8.92
N MET A 905 -22.04 43.97 8.64
CA MET A 905 -21.66 42.85 9.50
C MET A 905 -22.31 42.90 10.90
N VAL A 906 -23.58 43.28 10.95
CA VAL A 906 -24.37 43.43 12.19
C VAL A 906 -25.18 42.16 12.47
N GLY A 907 -25.11 41.66 13.72
CA GLY A 907 -25.94 40.55 14.20
C GLY A 907 -25.43 39.16 13.84
N THR A 908 -26.23 38.11 14.14
CA THR A 908 -25.78 36.70 14.10
C THR A 908 -26.49 35.83 13.06
N LYS A 909 -27.50 36.34 12.36
CA LYS A 909 -28.36 35.52 11.49
C LYS A 909 -27.60 34.64 10.49
N PHE A 910 -26.59 35.21 9.84
CA PHE A 910 -25.78 34.46 8.85
C PHE A 910 -24.99 33.32 9.49
N VAL A 911 -24.27 33.59 10.60
CA VAL A 911 -23.51 32.53 11.29
C VAL A 911 -24.43 31.48 11.90
N ASP A 912 -25.61 31.88 12.35
CA ASP A 912 -26.63 30.98 12.90
C ASP A 912 -27.12 30.01 11.83
N ALA A 913 -27.45 30.52 10.65
CA ALA A 913 -27.88 29.72 9.53
C ALA A 913 -26.83 28.67 9.11
N VAL A 914 -25.57 29.09 8.87
CA VAL A 914 -24.53 28.13 8.46
C VAL A 914 -24.18 27.14 9.58
N SER A 915 -24.25 27.55 10.85
CA SER A 915 -24.08 26.64 12.00
C SER A 915 -25.21 25.60 12.06
N GLY A 916 -26.43 26.04 11.74
CA GLY A 916 -27.60 25.19 11.56
C GLY A 916 -27.39 24.13 10.50
N ILE A 917 -26.92 24.53 9.31
CA ILE A 917 -26.70 23.58 8.21
C ILE A 917 -25.67 22.53 8.62
N VAL A 918 -24.54 22.96 9.19
CA VAL A 918 -23.45 22.06 9.61
C VAL A 918 -23.90 21.08 10.69
N ASN A 919 -24.59 21.54 11.73
CA ASN A 919 -24.87 20.71 12.91
C ASN A 919 -26.24 20.01 12.86
N ARG A 920 -27.19 20.56 12.10
CA ARG A 920 -28.62 20.20 12.16
C ARG A 920 -29.27 20.05 10.79
N GLY A 921 -28.61 20.42 9.69
CA GLY A 921 -29.11 20.25 8.32
C GLY A 921 -30.14 21.28 7.86
N CYS A 922 -30.28 22.42 8.54
CA CYS A 922 -31.14 23.52 8.10
C CYS A 922 -30.55 24.90 8.46
N PRO A 923 -30.88 25.98 7.72
CA PRO A 923 -30.30 27.30 7.94
C PRO A 923 -30.95 28.07 9.11
N ASP A 924 -30.91 27.51 10.32
CA ASP A 924 -31.50 28.09 11.53
C ASP A 924 -30.73 27.71 12.82
N ASP A 925 -30.86 28.50 13.89
CA ASP A 925 -30.26 28.15 15.20
C ASP A 925 -31.06 27.06 15.96
N ALA A 926 -32.27 26.78 15.50
CA ALA A 926 -33.09 25.64 15.91
C ALA A 926 -33.89 25.08 14.73
N CYS A 927 -33.52 23.88 14.28
CA CYS A 927 -34.19 23.22 13.17
C CYS A 927 -35.45 22.48 13.63
N PRO A 928 -36.54 22.47 12.83
CA PRO A 928 -37.82 21.85 13.21
C PRO A 928 -37.72 20.37 13.59
N VAL A 929 -36.88 19.60 12.90
CA VAL A 929 -36.74 18.14 13.10
C VAL A 929 -35.58 17.81 14.02
N SER A 930 -34.42 18.42 13.76
CA SER A 930 -33.16 18.08 14.41
C SER A 930 -32.86 18.91 15.67
N GLY A 931 -33.63 19.95 15.97
CA GLY A 931 -33.54 20.72 17.22
C GLY A 931 -32.44 21.79 17.24
N LYS A 932 -32.07 22.24 18.44
CA LYS A 932 -31.16 23.39 18.67
C LYS A 932 -29.73 23.08 18.28
N VAL A 933 -29.06 24.01 17.61
CA VAL A 933 -27.63 23.90 17.29
C VAL A 933 -26.79 23.75 18.55
N HIS A 934 -25.91 22.76 18.55
CA HIS A 934 -24.97 22.52 19.64
C HIS A 934 -23.87 23.61 19.68
N ALA A 935 -23.61 24.15 20.87
CA ALA A 935 -22.58 25.15 21.13
C ALA A 935 -22.69 26.41 20.25
N ILE A 936 -23.92 26.90 20.02
CA ILE A 936 -24.16 28.06 19.15
C ILE A 936 -23.49 29.34 19.66
N ALA A 937 -23.39 29.53 20.98
CA ALA A 937 -22.75 30.70 21.57
C ALA A 937 -21.25 30.73 21.26
N GLU A 938 -20.60 29.57 21.37
CA GLU A 938 -19.18 29.38 21.05
C GLU A 938 -18.93 29.58 19.55
N ARG A 939 -19.79 29.05 18.66
CA ARG A 939 -19.68 29.28 17.21
C ARG A 939 -19.79 30.76 16.85
N ARG A 940 -20.75 31.48 17.43
CA ARG A 940 -20.90 32.94 17.28
C ARG A 940 -19.64 33.69 17.75
N ALA A 941 -19.09 33.30 18.91
CA ALA A 941 -17.89 33.90 19.46
C ALA A 941 -16.66 33.66 18.57
N ASN A 942 -16.49 32.44 18.06
CA ASN A 942 -15.42 32.08 17.13
C ASN A 942 -15.52 32.87 15.82
N PHE A 943 -16.73 33.01 15.26
CA PHE A 943 -16.96 33.79 14.05
C PHE A 943 -16.53 35.25 14.23
N LYS A 944 -16.98 35.88 15.33
CA LYS A 944 -16.56 37.25 15.67
C LYS A 944 -15.05 37.37 15.84
N LEU A 945 -14.42 36.42 16.52
CA LEU A 945 -12.97 36.39 16.74
C LEU A 945 -12.21 36.33 15.40
N VAL A 946 -12.55 35.41 14.51
CA VAL A 946 -11.86 35.25 13.22
C VAL A 946 -12.02 36.49 12.35
N LEU A 947 -13.22 37.08 12.29
CA LEU A 947 -13.44 38.34 11.57
C LEU A 947 -12.50 39.45 12.09
N GLN A 948 -12.38 39.59 13.41
CA GLN A 948 -11.48 40.57 14.03
C GLN A 948 -10.01 40.28 13.70
N LYS A 949 -9.57 39.01 13.71
CA LYS A 949 -8.20 38.62 13.37
C LYS A 949 -7.86 38.83 11.89
N LEU A 950 -8.86 38.76 11.01
CA LEU A 950 -8.72 39.10 9.58
C LEU A 950 -8.85 40.61 9.30
N GLY A 951 -8.95 41.44 10.33
CA GLY A 951 -8.98 42.91 10.23
C GLY A 951 -10.35 43.50 9.92
N LEU A 952 -11.44 42.76 10.17
CA LEU A 952 -12.81 43.25 10.06
C LEU A 952 -13.37 43.69 11.41
N ASN A 953 -14.44 44.49 11.40
CA ASN A 953 -15.07 45.04 12.60
C ASN A 953 -16.56 44.63 12.71
N PRO A 954 -16.87 43.36 13.02
CA PRO A 954 -18.25 42.89 13.17
C PRO A 954 -18.95 43.52 14.38
N GLN A 955 -20.23 43.87 14.23
CA GLN A 955 -21.04 44.55 15.25
C GLN A 955 -22.01 43.61 15.96
#